data_AF-A0A0W0ZYN4-F1
#
_entry.id   AF-A0A0W0ZYN4-F1
#
_cell.length_a   1.000
_cell.length_b   1.000
_cell.length_c   1.000
_cell.angle_alpha   90.00
_cell.angle_beta   90.00
_cell.angle_gamma   90.00
#
_symmetry.space_group_name_H-M   'P 1'
#
loop_
_entity.id
_entity.type
_entity.pdbx_description
1 polymer ?
#
loop_
_entity_poly.entity_id
_entity_poly.type
_entity_poly.pdbx_seq_one_letter_code
_entity_poly.pdbx_strand_id
1 'polypeptide(L)'
;MPDNYGLAPISDAQEALDAWESFFGRFFSPEIPKGVDVAFNPELRQFTPRKKKDAKYKHPGFRDQETLELPIDAERTLHSDDFDDFLNGNTVTIPERITLTPEGLQKVEKAIDRGDYEDEALKKEDNTFYALWLFKQNKITRQQMTTILARAQIPKEYPLQETFHIFDDQGKLTKEAQELWIPALRRGWYGKEFTKEQLSRLLLLIATLPKSEQIFFISKDNPNIVSPVRRELGNALHINNAWHKTTYKGETYDLHFSFGAIEAVQIAKHGVNGAAASRAKLGKVGIDEVREGVEFYYRPTAISMPDSGVEATTKGIHGYDDSPPPAVTAHDVFHSKLHNTIRPEFHMMLNHMSQIINKHTKQKWSKTIWELVDREFHSFQYETIKDLTPSKGAVLFMEMLHRNGKDPALLFRKYSPPELSDDGFVIVWDMVNHPDVWKKLYKVDIDQIDYPYDELIEKMKAFKKEVGSKHKHPEILRLKYHFFNVITNNTEFKKICNILDSLGDKLILEKNQKTTDKDQKLVFGKYTKGGDKNLTILKFKNFGQEVQIDATSVKQLIPILVNMQLASKFNFGEKQDVAIREELQKISSEFKSTYHESKFSKKQLETSVSTLPSLTAKLDFLEECYEEIIHSKGYTRRHGTADNMFSFFKNPLTTSQREHIILLKEKLNELITEYQKENNLDTDAIKELEWCMKNRGSNLYLCNTDRFYLHLDSTVPSARISKN
;
A
#
# COMPACT_ATOMS: atom_id res chain seq x y z
N MET A 1 -1.65 -29.20 16.57
CA MET A 1 -2.63 -28.53 17.45
C MET A 1 -3.99 -29.10 17.10
N PRO A 2 -4.92 -29.33 18.05
CA PRO A 2 -6.21 -29.92 17.73
C PRO A 2 -7.05 -28.98 16.86
N ASP A 3 -7.73 -29.53 15.85
CA ASP A 3 -8.43 -28.85 14.75
C ASP A 3 -9.72 -28.09 15.12
N ASN A 4 -9.92 -27.78 16.41
CA ASN A 4 -11.18 -27.24 16.95
C ASN A 4 -10.97 -25.93 17.73
N TYR A 5 -10.08 -25.06 17.26
CA TYR A 5 -10.03 -23.69 17.77
C TYR A 5 -11.36 -22.98 17.44
N GLY A 6 -12.21 -22.76 18.45
CA GLY A 6 -13.21 -21.69 18.43
C GLY A 6 -14.69 -22.10 18.40
N LEU A 7 -15.03 -23.37 18.31
CA LEU A 7 -16.42 -23.83 18.41
C LEU A 7 -16.71 -24.25 19.85
N ALA A 8 -16.90 -23.27 20.75
CA ALA A 8 -17.69 -23.57 21.95
C ALA A 8 -19.02 -24.19 21.48
N PRO A 9 -19.49 -25.29 22.09
CA PRO A 9 -20.78 -25.84 21.73
C PRO A 9 -21.86 -24.76 21.91
N ILE A 10 -22.75 -24.65 20.92
CA ILE A 10 -23.98 -23.88 21.01
C ILE A 10 -25.09 -24.91 20.77
N SER A 11 -25.54 -25.49 21.87
CA SER A 11 -26.50 -26.59 21.92
C SER A 11 -27.83 -26.17 22.54
N ASP A 12 -27.85 -25.05 23.26
CA ASP A 12 -29.05 -24.43 23.82
C ASP A 12 -29.05 -22.89 23.68
N ALA A 13 -30.11 -22.27 24.20
CA ALA A 13 -30.30 -20.83 24.13
C ALA A 13 -29.37 -20.03 25.06
N GLN A 14 -28.97 -20.59 26.21
CA GLN A 14 -28.05 -19.90 27.12
C GLN A 14 -26.65 -19.84 26.49
N GLU A 15 -26.17 -20.94 25.93
CA GLU A 15 -24.89 -20.98 25.20
C GLU A 15 -24.89 -20.03 23.99
N ALA A 16 -26.04 -19.85 23.32
CA ALA A 16 -26.19 -18.88 22.24
C ALA A 16 -26.13 -17.42 22.73
N LEU A 17 -26.74 -17.11 23.88
CA LEU A 17 -26.63 -15.79 24.51
C LEU A 17 -25.20 -15.49 24.95
N ASP A 18 -24.54 -16.44 25.60
CA ASP A 18 -23.14 -16.33 26.02
C ASP A 18 -22.22 -16.14 24.81
N ALA A 19 -22.52 -16.82 23.68
CA ALA A 19 -21.79 -16.64 22.44
C ALA A 19 -21.95 -15.23 21.87
N TRP A 20 -23.13 -14.62 21.94
CA TRP A 20 -23.35 -13.23 21.54
C TRP A 20 -22.61 -12.25 22.45
N GLU A 21 -22.71 -12.42 23.76
CA GLU A 21 -21.99 -11.59 24.73
C GLU A 21 -20.48 -11.66 24.50
N SER A 22 -19.94 -12.87 24.35
CA SER A 22 -18.54 -13.09 24.03
C SER A 22 -18.15 -12.51 22.67
N PHE A 23 -19.01 -12.59 21.66
CA PHE A 23 -18.74 -12.07 20.32
C PHE A 23 -18.62 -10.55 20.32
N PHE A 24 -19.55 -9.83 20.97
CA PHE A 24 -19.57 -8.36 21.02
C PHE A 24 -18.61 -7.77 22.04
N GLY A 25 -18.39 -8.45 23.17
CA GLY A 25 -17.47 -8.03 24.23
C GLY A 25 -16.02 -7.88 23.77
N ARG A 26 -15.66 -8.40 22.59
CA ARG A 26 -14.33 -8.25 21.97
C ARG A 26 -13.99 -6.84 21.52
N PHE A 27 -15.01 -6.04 21.20
CA PHE A 27 -14.78 -4.83 20.39
C PHE A 27 -14.82 -3.57 21.25
N PHE A 28 -15.93 -3.27 21.89
CA PHE A 28 -16.08 -2.08 22.73
C PHE A 28 -17.18 -2.28 23.79
N SER A 29 -17.09 -1.52 24.88
CA SER A 29 -18.13 -1.55 25.91
C SER A 29 -19.33 -0.72 25.48
N PRO A 30 -20.56 -1.27 25.53
CA PRO A 30 -21.77 -0.47 25.41
C PRO A 30 -21.99 0.42 26.64
N GLU A 31 -21.28 0.24 27.76
CA GLU A 31 -21.50 0.97 29.00
C GLU A 31 -21.51 2.50 28.81
N ILE A 32 -22.56 3.16 29.33
CA ILE A 32 -22.62 4.62 29.40
C ILE A 32 -21.84 5.08 30.62
N PRO A 33 -20.82 5.94 30.47
CA PRO A 33 -20.05 6.45 31.59
C PRO A 33 -20.92 7.23 32.59
N LYS A 34 -20.57 7.14 33.88
CA LYS A 34 -21.28 7.88 34.95
C LYS A 34 -21.27 9.38 34.65
N GLY A 35 -22.43 10.03 34.81
CA GLY A 35 -22.60 11.47 34.59
C GLY A 35 -22.81 11.91 33.14
N VAL A 36 -22.82 10.98 32.17
CA VAL A 36 -23.18 11.28 30.78
C VAL A 36 -24.70 11.28 30.64
N ASP A 37 -25.27 12.41 30.20
CA ASP A 37 -26.70 12.51 29.91
C ASP A 37 -27.01 11.99 28.50
N VAL A 38 -27.78 10.90 28.46
CA VAL A 38 -28.30 10.28 27.23
C VAL A 38 -29.82 10.44 27.11
N ALA A 39 -30.45 11.25 27.97
CA ALA A 39 -31.86 11.52 27.92
C ALA A 39 -32.26 12.09 26.55
N PHE A 40 -33.44 11.69 26.09
CA PHE A 40 -33.95 12.14 24.81
C PHE A 40 -34.19 13.65 24.85
N ASN A 41 -33.60 14.36 23.89
CA ASN A 41 -33.77 15.79 23.72
C ASN A 41 -34.35 16.08 22.32
N PRO A 42 -35.64 16.46 22.20
CA PRO A 42 -36.27 16.73 20.91
C PRO A 42 -35.66 17.95 20.18
N GLU A 43 -34.99 18.85 20.91
CA GLU A 43 -34.34 20.04 20.36
C GLU A 43 -32.92 19.77 19.86
N LEU A 44 -32.36 18.57 20.11
CA LEU A 44 -31.04 18.23 19.59
C LEU A 44 -31.08 18.17 18.06
N ARG A 45 -30.22 18.94 17.41
CA ARG A 45 -30.10 18.93 15.94
C ARG A 45 -28.90 18.17 15.40
N GLN A 46 -27.92 17.87 16.25
CA GLN A 46 -26.69 17.22 15.82
C GLN A 46 -26.24 16.15 16.81
N PHE A 47 -25.85 14.99 16.29
CA PHE A 47 -25.06 14.00 17.03
C PHE A 47 -23.61 14.20 16.66
N THR A 48 -22.85 14.78 17.58
CA THR A 48 -21.43 15.09 17.37
C THR A 48 -20.56 14.01 18.03
N PRO A 49 -19.55 13.49 17.33
CA PRO A 49 -18.61 12.52 17.90
C PRO A 49 -17.68 13.21 18.90
N ARG A 50 -16.93 12.42 19.68
CA ARG A 50 -15.86 12.93 20.55
C ARG A 50 -14.86 13.82 19.78
N LYS A 51 -14.40 14.91 20.43
CA LYS A 51 -13.46 15.88 19.83
C LYS A 51 -12.09 15.30 19.50
N LYS A 52 -11.59 14.34 20.28
CA LYS A 52 -10.30 13.66 20.07
C LYS A 52 -10.52 12.19 19.74
N LYS A 53 -10.26 11.79 18.49
CA LYS A 53 -10.46 10.40 18.01
C LYS A 53 -9.68 9.37 18.85
N ASP A 54 -8.43 9.66 19.20
CA ASP A 54 -7.56 8.72 19.91
C ASP A 54 -7.88 8.58 21.41
N ALA A 55 -8.79 9.40 21.94
CA ALA A 55 -9.20 9.28 23.34
C ALA A 55 -9.85 7.91 23.64
N LYS A 56 -10.39 7.20 22.62
CA LYS A 56 -10.90 5.82 22.75
C LYS A 56 -9.86 4.81 23.25
N TYR A 57 -8.57 5.06 23.01
CA TYR A 57 -7.47 4.16 23.39
C TYR A 57 -6.89 4.45 24.78
N LYS A 58 -7.30 5.54 25.43
CA LYS A 58 -6.93 5.81 26.81
C LYS A 58 -7.72 4.84 27.69
N HIS A 59 -7.09 3.70 28.01
CA HIS A 59 -7.65 2.70 28.93
C HIS A 59 -8.06 3.40 30.23
N PRO A 60 -9.16 3.00 30.91
CA PRO A 60 -9.34 3.35 32.31
C PRO A 60 -8.23 2.63 33.08
N GLY A 61 -7.09 3.31 33.19
CA GLY A 61 -5.94 2.84 33.93
C GLY A 61 -6.27 2.99 35.41
N PHE A 62 -6.65 1.87 36.02
CA PHE A 62 -6.91 1.68 37.45
C PHE A 62 -8.21 2.31 37.96
N ARG A 63 -8.98 1.52 38.72
CA ARG A 63 -10.01 2.05 39.60
C ARG A 63 -9.31 2.96 40.60
N ASP A 64 -9.87 4.14 40.81
CA ASP A 64 -9.47 4.99 41.91
C ASP A 64 -9.57 4.18 43.22
N GLN A 65 -8.48 4.14 44.00
CA GLN A 65 -8.36 3.24 45.15
C GLN A 65 -9.27 3.63 46.32
N GLU A 66 -9.77 4.87 46.35
CA GLU A 66 -10.64 5.39 47.40
C GLU A 66 -12.13 5.21 47.07
N THR A 67 -12.49 5.39 45.79
CA THR A 67 -13.89 5.36 45.32
C THR A 67 -14.28 4.04 44.64
N LEU A 68 -13.30 3.21 44.24
CA LEU A 68 -13.47 2.01 43.40
C LEU A 68 -14.10 2.30 42.03
N GLU A 69 -14.20 3.57 41.63
CA GLU A 69 -14.76 3.99 40.36
C GLU A 69 -13.67 4.11 39.29
N LEU A 70 -14.05 3.99 38.01
CA LEU A 70 -13.12 4.20 36.90
C LEU A 70 -12.93 5.72 36.72
N PRO A 71 -11.70 6.25 36.69
CA PRO A 71 -11.47 7.68 36.47
C PRO A 71 -12.01 8.09 35.09
N ILE A 72 -12.87 9.10 35.09
CA ILE A 72 -13.48 9.68 33.89
C ILE A 72 -12.48 10.65 33.28
N ASP A 73 -11.83 10.27 32.17
CA ASP A 73 -11.12 11.25 31.33
C ASP A 73 -12.16 12.12 30.61
N ALA A 74 -12.18 13.42 30.93
CA ALA A 74 -13.08 14.40 30.35
C ALA A 74 -12.96 14.52 28.82
N GLU A 75 -11.86 14.02 28.23
CA GLU A 75 -11.65 13.96 26.78
C GLU A 75 -12.20 12.68 26.14
N ARG A 76 -12.52 11.63 26.92
CA ARG A 76 -12.83 10.29 26.42
C ARG A 76 -14.27 10.15 25.91
N THR A 77 -15.27 10.61 26.66
CA THR A 77 -16.65 10.19 26.41
C THR A 77 -17.68 11.28 26.64
N LEU A 78 -18.38 11.66 25.57
CA LEU A 78 -19.72 12.28 25.64
C LEU A 78 -20.83 11.22 25.50
N HIS A 79 -20.44 9.95 25.35
CA HIS A 79 -21.30 8.78 25.12
C HIS A 79 -20.57 7.45 25.41
N SER A 80 -21.26 6.30 25.31
CA SER A 80 -20.65 4.96 25.19
C SER A 80 -19.67 4.86 24.02
N ASP A 81 -18.62 4.04 24.18
CA ASP A 81 -17.59 3.86 23.16
C ASP A 81 -18.15 3.25 21.87
N ASP A 82 -19.16 2.39 21.97
CA ASP A 82 -19.82 1.77 20.83
C ASP A 82 -20.56 2.80 19.95
N PHE A 83 -21.28 3.77 20.53
CA PHE A 83 -21.96 4.80 19.75
C PHE A 83 -20.99 5.74 19.05
N ASP A 84 -19.95 6.20 19.74
CA ASP A 84 -18.93 7.08 19.17
C ASP A 84 -18.15 6.40 18.03
N ASP A 85 -17.82 5.12 18.20
CA ASP A 85 -17.17 4.31 17.17
C ASP A 85 -18.06 4.13 15.92
N PHE A 86 -19.37 4.03 16.12
CA PHE A 86 -20.36 3.98 15.04
C PHE A 86 -20.47 5.30 14.28
N LEU A 87 -20.45 6.46 14.97
CA LEU A 87 -20.43 7.77 14.31
C LEU A 87 -19.18 7.98 13.44
N ASN A 88 -18.09 7.28 13.75
CA ASN A 88 -16.86 7.23 12.93
C ASN A 88 -16.27 8.63 12.66
N GLY A 89 -16.39 9.54 13.63
CA GLY A 89 -15.92 10.92 13.52
C GLY A 89 -16.77 11.82 12.63
N ASN A 90 -17.97 11.39 12.23
CA ASN A 90 -18.92 12.22 11.48
C ASN A 90 -19.96 12.84 12.42
N THR A 91 -20.33 14.09 12.13
CA THR A 91 -21.48 14.75 12.76
C THR A 91 -22.73 14.44 11.95
N VAL A 92 -23.71 13.78 12.58
CA VAL A 92 -25.02 13.50 11.98
C VAL A 92 -25.94 14.69 12.26
N THR A 93 -26.52 15.28 11.22
CA THR A 93 -27.45 16.42 11.36
C THR A 93 -28.88 15.98 11.11
N ILE A 94 -29.80 16.35 12.00
CA ILE A 94 -31.24 16.17 11.78
C ILE A 94 -31.75 17.32 10.91
N PRO A 95 -32.34 17.05 9.73
CA PRO A 95 -32.93 18.08 8.87
C PRO A 95 -33.95 18.97 9.60
N GLU A 96 -34.01 20.26 9.25
CA GLU A 96 -34.95 21.21 9.86
C GLU A 96 -36.42 20.79 9.71
N ARG A 97 -36.75 20.09 8.60
CA ARG A 97 -38.09 19.56 8.33
C ARG A 97 -38.51 18.43 9.28
N ILE A 98 -37.57 17.78 9.96
CA ILE A 98 -37.84 16.69 10.89
C ILE A 98 -37.93 17.25 12.30
N THR A 99 -39.04 16.96 12.97
CA THR A 99 -39.27 17.30 14.38
C THR A 99 -39.48 16.03 15.15
N LEU A 100 -38.59 15.77 16.11
CA LEU A 100 -38.65 14.58 16.94
C LEU A 100 -39.49 14.84 18.20
N THR A 101 -40.28 13.86 18.64
CA THR A 101 -41.07 13.96 19.88
C THR A 101 -40.89 12.73 20.77
N PRO A 102 -41.11 12.84 22.09
CA PRO A 102 -41.05 11.71 23.01
C PRO A 102 -42.00 10.57 22.61
N GLU A 103 -43.21 10.90 22.14
CA GLU A 103 -44.19 9.91 21.67
C GLU A 103 -43.70 9.19 20.42
N GLY A 104 -43.02 9.91 19.51
CA GLY A 104 -42.40 9.32 18.33
C GLY A 104 -41.32 8.32 18.70
N LEU A 105 -40.41 8.69 19.61
CA LEU A 105 -39.37 7.81 20.12
C LEU A 105 -39.96 6.53 20.73
N GLN A 106 -40.98 6.66 21.58
CA GLN A 106 -41.62 5.52 22.23
C GLN A 106 -42.34 4.60 21.23
N LYS A 107 -42.96 5.15 20.17
CA LYS A 107 -43.60 4.35 19.12
C LYS A 107 -42.56 3.55 18.33
N VAL A 108 -41.44 4.17 17.96
CA VAL A 108 -40.33 3.51 17.27
C VAL A 108 -39.72 2.43 18.15
N GLU A 109 -39.46 2.70 19.43
CA GLU A 109 -38.97 1.72 20.41
C GLU A 109 -39.86 0.47 20.45
N LYS A 110 -41.18 0.65 20.65
CA LYS A 110 -42.15 -0.46 20.68
C LYS A 110 -42.25 -1.22 19.36
N ALA A 111 -42.10 -0.56 18.22
CA ALA A 111 -42.10 -1.22 16.91
C ALA A 111 -40.85 -2.10 16.74
N ILE A 112 -39.68 -1.60 17.13
CA ILE A 112 -38.42 -2.35 17.14
C ILE A 112 -38.51 -3.53 18.11
N ASP A 113 -38.98 -3.34 19.34
CA ASP A 113 -39.09 -4.41 20.34
C ASP A 113 -39.98 -5.58 19.87
N ARG A 114 -41.07 -5.25 19.15
CA ARG A 114 -41.97 -6.25 18.54
C ARG A 114 -41.39 -6.87 17.27
N GLY A 115 -40.37 -6.26 16.68
CA GLY A 115 -39.84 -6.63 15.37
C GLY A 115 -40.81 -6.36 14.21
N ASP A 116 -41.78 -5.48 14.40
CA ASP A 116 -42.82 -5.17 13.42
C ASP A 116 -42.38 -3.99 12.54
N TYR A 117 -41.64 -4.30 11.47
CA TYR A 117 -41.19 -3.29 10.49
C TYR A 117 -42.30 -2.81 9.55
N GLU A 118 -43.51 -3.39 9.64
CA GLU A 118 -44.66 -2.90 8.90
C GLU A 118 -45.42 -1.81 9.67
N ASP A 119 -45.08 -1.57 10.95
CA ASP A 119 -45.59 -0.45 11.73
C ASP A 119 -45.25 0.90 11.06
N GLU A 120 -46.24 1.78 10.98
CA GLU A 120 -46.11 3.12 10.37
C GLU A 120 -45.01 3.97 11.02
N ALA A 121 -44.67 3.73 12.29
CA ALA A 121 -43.57 4.41 12.95
C ALA A 121 -42.21 4.10 12.30
N LEU A 122 -42.04 2.92 11.71
CA LEU A 122 -40.81 2.49 11.04
C LEU A 122 -40.83 2.74 9.52
N LYS A 123 -41.89 3.33 8.97
CA LYS A 123 -42.00 3.70 7.54
C LYS A 123 -41.71 5.17 7.26
N LYS A 124 -41.65 6.00 8.30
CA LYS A 124 -41.40 7.44 8.20
C LYS A 124 -39.91 7.76 8.12
N GLU A 125 -39.59 8.88 7.49
CA GLU A 125 -38.21 9.37 7.30
C GLU A 125 -37.48 9.66 8.63
N ASP A 126 -38.23 10.04 9.67
CA ASP A 126 -37.71 10.36 11.00
C ASP A 126 -37.30 9.12 11.82
N ASN A 127 -37.69 7.91 11.39
CA ASN A 127 -37.43 6.66 12.09
C ASN A 127 -35.93 6.42 12.35
N THR A 128 -35.06 6.80 11.41
CA THR A 128 -33.61 6.58 11.50
C THR A 128 -33.00 7.46 12.58
N PHE A 129 -33.51 8.67 12.77
CA PHE A 129 -33.08 9.59 13.82
C PHE A 129 -33.59 9.17 15.19
N TYR A 130 -34.81 8.63 15.29
CA TYR A 130 -35.29 7.98 16.52
C TYR A 130 -34.47 6.75 16.86
N ALA A 131 -34.16 5.89 15.88
CA ALA A 131 -33.31 4.73 16.07
C ALA A 131 -31.91 5.14 16.56
N LEU A 132 -31.32 6.20 16.00
CA LEU A 132 -30.03 6.73 16.46
C LEU A 132 -30.10 7.20 17.92
N TRP A 133 -31.21 7.82 18.33
CA TRP A 133 -31.47 8.16 19.74
C TRP A 133 -31.59 6.94 20.64
N LEU A 134 -32.30 5.90 20.21
CA LEU A 134 -32.42 4.65 20.96
C LEU A 134 -31.08 3.93 21.09
N PHE A 135 -30.26 3.97 20.04
CA PHE A 135 -28.90 3.43 20.07
C PHE A 135 -27.99 4.24 21.00
N LYS A 136 -28.11 5.58 20.98
CA LYS A 136 -27.50 6.46 21.98
C LYS A 136 -27.95 6.04 23.40
N GLN A 137 -29.20 5.69 23.61
CA GLN A 137 -29.66 5.24 24.94
C GLN A 137 -29.27 3.79 25.28
N ASN A 138 -28.53 3.08 24.42
CA ASN A 138 -28.28 1.64 24.47
C ASN A 138 -29.56 0.79 24.58
N LYS A 139 -30.70 1.32 24.12
CA LYS A 139 -31.97 0.58 24.11
C LYS A 139 -32.05 -0.39 22.94
N ILE A 140 -31.33 -0.10 21.86
CA ILE A 140 -31.16 -1.00 20.72
C ILE A 140 -29.67 -1.26 20.49
N THR A 141 -29.34 -2.40 19.91
CA THR A 141 -27.96 -2.78 19.58
C THR A 141 -27.48 -2.10 18.29
N ARG A 142 -26.16 -2.12 18.06
CA ARG A 142 -25.59 -1.71 16.77
C ARG A 142 -26.18 -2.51 15.60
N GLN A 143 -26.45 -3.81 15.77
CA GLN A 143 -27.07 -4.62 14.71
C GLN A 143 -28.46 -4.08 14.34
N GLN A 144 -29.30 -3.81 15.34
CA GLN A 144 -30.63 -3.20 15.13
C GLN A 144 -30.55 -1.86 14.41
N MET A 145 -29.65 -0.97 14.87
CA MET A 145 -29.41 0.32 14.21
C MET A 145 -28.98 0.12 12.75
N THR A 146 -28.09 -0.84 12.50
CA THR A 146 -27.55 -1.11 11.16
C THR A 146 -28.61 -1.71 10.23
N THR A 147 -29.43 -2.65 10.71
CA THR A 147 -30.55 -3.21 9.94
C THR A 147 -31.55 -2.12 9.54
N ILE A 148 -31.86 -1.19 10.45
CA ILE A 148 -32.74 -0.05 10.16
C ILE A 148 -32.14 0.86 9.07
N LEU A 149 -30.85 1.19 9.15
CA LEU A 149 -30.20 2.01 8.12
C LEU A 149 -30.06 1.27 6.78
N ALA A 150 -29.76 -0.02 6.78
CA ALA A 150 -29.68 -0.82 5.56
C ALA A 150 -31.01 -0.84 4.81
N ARG A 151 -32.13 -0.89 5.55
CA ARG A 151 -33.48 -0.73 5.00
C ARG A 151 -33.70 0.68 4.43
N ALA A 152 -33.26 1.71 5.15
CA ALA A 152 -33.40 3.11 4.71
C ALA A 152 -32.56 3.48 3.48
N GLN A 153 -31.46 2.76 3.22
CA GLN A 153 -30.62 2.95 2.03
C GLN A 153 -31.20 2.36 0.74
N ILE A 154 -32.33 1.63 0.82
CA ILE A 154 -32.99 1.07 -0.36
C ILE A 154 -33.63 2.22 -1.16
N PRO A 155 -33.27 2.37 -2.47
CA PRO A 155 -33.80 3.47 -3.28
C PRO A 155 -35.32 3.42 -3.41
N LYS A 156 -35.95 4.60 -3.45
CA LYS A 156 -37.42 4.73 -3.54
C LYS A 156 -37.98 4.18 -4.86
N GLU A 157 -37.16 4.15 -5.92
CA GLU A 157 -37.50 3.61 -7.24
C GLU A 157 -37.59 2.07 -7.23
N TYR A 158 -36.87 1.43 -6.29
CA TYR A 158 -36.81 -0.02 -6.11
C TYR A 158 -37.13 -0.38 -4.65
N PRO A 159 -38.35 -0.06 -4.18
CA PRO A 159 -38.64 -0.01 -2.76
C PRO A 159 -38.72 -1.40 -2.12
N LEU A 160 -38.61 -1.42 -0.80
CA LEU A 160 -38.99 -2.54 0.06
C LEU A 160 -40.40 -3.03 -0.29
N GLN A 161 -40.59 -4.35 -0.34
CA GLN A 161 -41.88 -4.97 -0.69
C GLN A 161 -42.49 -5.67 0.52
N GLU A 162 -41.74 -6.54 1.18
CA GLU A 162 -42.27 -7.34 2.28
C GLU A 162 -41.14 -7.69 3.28
N THR A 163 -41.51 -7.72 4.57
CA THR A 163 -40.65 -8.16 5.66
C THR A 163 -41.22 -9.45 6.24
N PHE A 164 -40.37 -10.45 6.46
CA PHE A 164 -40.76 -11.76 6.93
C PHE A 164 -40.07 -12.08 8.24
N HIS A 165 -40.82 -12.67 9.18
CA HIS A 165 -40.23 -13.29 10.36
C HIS A 165 -39.58 -14.63 10.01
N ILE A 166 -38.43 -14.91 10.63
CA ILE A 166 -37.75 -16.21 10.47
C ILE A 166 -38.50 -17.30 11.25
N PHE A 167 -39.00 -16.95 12.44
CA PHE A 167 -39.75 -17.86 13.32
C PHE A 167 -41.19 -17.41 13.47
N ASP A 168 -42.10 -18.38 13.61
CA ASP A 168 -43.48 -18.17 14.03
C ASP A 168 -43.58 -17.98 15.57
N ASP A 169 -44.80 -17.75 16.05
CA ASP A 169 -45.10 -17.56 17.48
C ASP A 169 -44.78 -18.81 18.32
N GLN A 170 -44.66 -19.99 17.70
CA GLN A 170 -44.29 -21.24 18.34
C GLN A 170 -42.78 -21.52 18.26
N GLY A 171 -41.98 -20.60 17.70
CA GLY A 171 -40.53 -20.74 17.55
C GLY A 171 -40.09 -21.68 16.42
N LYS A 172 -41.00 -22.04 15.50
CA LYS A 172 -40.67 -22.86 14.31
C LYS A 172 -40.41 -21.96 13.11
N LEU A 173 -39.63 -22.45 12.16
CA LEU A 173 -39.36 -21.71 10.92
C LEU A 173 -40.65 -21.44 10.14
N THR A 174 -40.88 -20.19 9.76
CA THR A 174 -41.99 -19.80 8.88
C THR A 174 -41.87 -20.44 7.50
N LYS A 175 -42.97 -20.50 6.75
CA LYS A 175 -42.97 -21.05 5.38
C LYS A 175 -42.03 -20.26 4.48
N GLU A 176 -42.09 -18.94 4.58
CA GLU A 176 -41.27 -18.01 3.81
C GLU A 176 -39.79 -18.17 4.16
N ALA A 177 -39.45 -18.38 5.43
CA ALA A 177 -38.07 -18.68 5.83
C ALA A 177 -37.55 -19.99 5.20
N GLN A 178 -38.39 -21.03 5.14
CA GLN A 178 -38.04 -22.31 4.53
C GLN A 178 -37.89 -22.22 3.00
N GLU A 179 -38.72 -21.42 2.33
CA GLU A 179 -38.80 -21.32 0.86
C GLU A 179 -37.86 -20.26 0.27
N LEU A 180 -37.58 -19.17 0.99
CA LEU A 180 -36.82 -18.03 0.49
C LEU A 180 -35.44 -17.90 1.17
N TRP A 181 -35.42 -17.90 2.51
CA TRP A 181 -34.23 -17.57 3.29
C TRP A 181 -33.23 -18.74 3.41
N ILE A 182 -33.69 -19.92 3.84
CA ILE A 182 -32.84 -21.12 3.97
C ILE A 182 -32.17 -21.50 2.65
N PRO A 183 -32.85 -21.49 1.48
CA PRO A 183 -32.20 -21.77 0.21
C PRO A 183 -31.08 -20.78 -0.14
N ALA A 184 -31.26 -19.49 0.16
CA ALA A 184 -30.22 -18.48 -0.05
C ALA A 184 -29.00 -18.73 0.85
N LEU A 185 -29.21 -19.13 2.10
CA LEU A 185 -28.13 -19.54 3.01
C LEU A 185 -27.38 -20.79 2.53
N ARG A 186 -28.11 -21.79 2.04
CA ARG A 186 -27.53 -23.04 1.52
C ARG A 186 -26.72 -22.83 0.25
N ARG A 187 -27.17 -21.95 -0.65
CA ARG A 187 -26.49 -21.63 -1.91
C ARG A 187 -25.26 -20.73 -1.73
N GLY A 188 -25.11 -20.02 -0.60
CA GLY A 188 -24.44 -18.72 -0.67
C GLY A 188 -23.50 -18.29 0.45
N TRP A 189 -22.89 -19.20 1.20
CA TRP A 189 -21.78 -18.82 2.09
C TRP A 189 -20.52 -19.59 1.75
N TYR A 190 -19.99 -19.26 0.56
CA TYR A 190 -18.83 -19.87 -0.09
C TYR A 190 -18.99 -21.33 -0.51
N GLY A 191 -20.14 -21.67 -1.10
CA GLY A 191 -20.30 -22.91 -1.85
C GLY A 191 -20.32 -24.21 -1.03
N LYS A 192 -20.22 -24.15 0.30
CA LYS A 192 -20.39 -25.30 1.19
C LYS A 192 -21.69 -25.21 1.95
N GLU A 193 -22.51 -26.24 1.78
CA GLU A 193 -23.75 -26.42 2.54
C GLU A 193 -23.45 -26.46 4.04
N PHE A 194 -24.39 -25.93 4.83
CA PHE A 194 -24.34 -26.08 6.28
C PHE A 194 -24.45 -27.55 6.66
N THR A 195 -23.58 -27.99 7.56
CA THR A 195 -23.81 -29.25 8.28
C THR A 195 -25.05 -29.11 9.16
N LYS A 196 -25.67 -30.24 9.54
CA LYS A 196 -26.83 -30.23 10.45
C LYS A 196 -26.52 -29.50 11.76
N GLU A 197 -25.32 -29.71 12.29
CA GLU A 197 -24.85 -29.05 13.51
C GLU A 197 -24.76 -27.53 13.33
N GLN A 198 -24.11 -27.06 12.25
CA GLN A 198 -24.01 -25.62 11.99
C GLN A 198 -25.39 -24.98 11.77
N LEU A 199 -26.33 -25.69 11.13
CA LEU A 199 -27.69 -25.20 10.97
C LEU A 199 -28.42 -25.12 12.32
N SER A 200 -28.32 -26.13 13.18
CA SER A 200 -28.89 -26.08 14.53
C SER A 200 -28.34 -24.91 15.34
N ARG A 201 -27.02 -24.68 15.30
CA ARG A 201 -26.36 -23.54 15.96
C ARG A 201 -26.88 -22.20 15.43
N LEU A 202 -27.01 -22.07 14.11
CA LEU A 202 -27.55 -20.86 13.48
C LEU A 202 -28.96 -20.56 13.98
N LEU A 203 -29.83 -21.57 14.04
CA LEU A 203 -31.21 -21.38 14.47
C LEU A 203 -31.28 -20.97 15.95
N LEU A 204 -30.43 -21.55 16.81
CA LEU A 204 -30.32 -21.14 18.22
C LEU A 204 -29.84 -19.69 18.34
N LEU A 205 -28.78 -19.32 17.63
CA LEU A 205 -28.25 -17.94 17.62
C LEU A 205 -29.30 -16.92 17.19
N ILE A 206 -30.10 -17.22 16.17
CA ILE A 206 -31.16 -16.30 15.71
C ILE A 206 -32.32 -16.27 16.70
N ALA A 207 -32.70 -17.41 17.29
CA ALA A 207 -33.80 -17.45 18.25
C ALA A 207 -33.53 -16.58 19.49
N THR A 208 -32.26 -16.35 19.84
CA THR A 208 -31.84 -15.50 20.96
C THR A 208 -31.57 -14.04 20.60
N LEU A 209 -31.64 -13.67 19.31
CA LEU A 209 -31.54 -12.26 18.89
C LEU A 209 -32.79 -11.46 19.29
N PRO A 210 -32.72 -10.12 19.37
CA PRO A 210 -33.90 -9.27 19.45
C PRO A 210 -34.88 -9.54 18.30
N LYS A 211 -36.19 -9.40 18.52
CA LYS A 211 -37.22 -9.72 17.51
C LYS A 211 -37.06 -8.94 16.20
N SER A 212 -36.58 -7.70 16.26
CA SER A 212 -36.25 -6.89 15.06
C SER A 212 -35.06 -7.40 14.25
N GLU A 213 -34.30 -8.37 14.75
CA GLU A 213 -33.22 -9.04 14.02
C GLU A 213 -33.60 -10.45 13.59
N GLN A 214 -34.72 -11.02 14.08
CA GLN A 214 -35.27 -12.32 13.69
C GLN A 214 -36.07 -12.25 12.39
N ILE A 215 -35.58 -11.48 11.41
CA ILE A 215 -36.28 -11.16 10.17
C ILE A 215 -35.37 -11.27 8.94
N PHE A 216 -35.99 -11.35 7.77
CA PHE A 216 -35.39 -11.05 6.48
C PHE A 216 -36.40 -10.26 5.63
N PHE A 217 -35.95 -9.62 4.56
CA PHE A 217 -36.84 -8.77 3.77
C PHE A 217 -36.46 -8.77 2.30
N ILE A 218 -37.41 -8.37 1.46
CA ILE A 218 -37.23 -8.29 0.01
C ILE A 218 -37.48 -6.87 -0.49
N SER A 219 -36.71 -6.45 -1.50
CA SER A 219 -36.94 -5.23 -2.25
C SER A 219 -37.13 -5.54 -3.72
N LYS A 220 -37.78 -4.63 -4.46
CA LYS A 220 -37.85 -4.73 -5.92
C LYS A 220 -36.43 -4.85 -6.50
N ASP A 221 -36.26 -5.73 -7.48
CA ASP A 221 -34.97 -5.96 -8.14
C ASP A 221 -34.40 -4.64 -8.68
N ASN A 222 -33.20 -4.29 -8.21
CA ASN A 222 -32.50 -3.09 -8.63
C ASN A 222 -31.46 -3.38 -9.74
N PRO A 223 -31.74 -3.01 -11.01
CA PRO A 223 -30.85 -3.25 -12.14
C PRO A 223 -29.57 -2.40 -12.10
N ASN A 224 -29.48 -1.41 -11.20
CA ASN A 224 -28.26 -0.62 -10.98
C ASN A 224 -27.32 -1.28 -9.94
N ILE A 225 -27.77 -2.32 -9.24
CA ILE A 225 -26.91 -3.14 -8.37
C ILE A 225 -26.43 -4.36 -9.14
N VAL A 226 -27.36 -5.15 -9.69
CA VAL A 226 -27.05 -6.30 -10.55
C VAL A 226 -27.55 -6.00 -11.94
N SER A 227 -26.68 -5.48 -12.80
CA SER A 227 -27.06 -5.10 -14.15
C SER A 227 -26.92 -6.28 -15.12
N PRO A 228 -27.90 -6.53 -16.01
CA PRO A 228 -27.73 -7.48 -17.10
C PRO A 228 -26.83 -6.96 -18.24
N VAL A 229 -26.55 -5.65 -18.28
CA VAL A 229 -25.84 -5.00 -19.41
C VAL A 229 -24.51 -4.39 -18.98
N ARG A 230 -24.43 -3.85 -17.76
CA ARG A 230 -23.24 -3.17 -17.24
C ARG A 230 -22.52 -4.05 -16.24
N ARG A 231 -21.22 -3.79 -16.07
CA ARG A 231 -20.42 -4.44 -15.03
C ARG A 231 -20.50 -3.59 -13.76
N GLU A 232 -21.35 -3.98 -12.83
CA GLU A 232 -21.51 -3.29 -11.54
C GLU A 232 -20.85 -4.07 -10.40
N LEU A 233 -20.63 -3.41 -9.26
CA LEU A 233 -20.15 -4.05 -8.04
C LEU A 233 -21.09 -5.18 -7.60
N GLY A 234 -22.41 -4.96 -7.67
CA GLY A 234 -23.40 -5.97 -7.30
C GLY A 234 -23.38 -7.20 -8.21
N ASN A 235 -22.96 -7.10 -9.48
CA ASN A 235 -22.72 -8.28 -10.31
C ASN A 235 -21.62 -9.17 -9.72
N ALA A 236 -20.51 -8.58 -9.26
CA ALA A 236 -19.43 -9.32 -8.62
C ALA A 236 -19.87 -9.92 -7.28
N LEU A 237 -20.64 -9.17 -6.49
CA LEU A 237 -21.22 -9.68 -5.24
C LEU A 237 -22.18 -10.84 -5.49
N HIS A 238 -23.02 -10.76 -6.52
CA HIS A 238 -23.94 -11.83 -6.88
C HIS A 238 -23.20 -13.10 -7.29
N ILE A 239 -22.17 -12.99 -8.14
CA ILE A 239 -21.31 -14.12 -8.54
C ILE A 239 -20.63 -14.77 -7.32
N ASN A 240 -20.22 -13.95 -6.35
CA ASN A 240 -19.59 -14.42 -5.11
C ASN A 240 -20.60 -14.84 -4.01
N ASN A 241 -21.89 -14.87 -4.33
CA ASN A 241 -23.00 -15.16 -3.40
C ASN A 241 -23.07 -14.24 -2.18
N ALA A 242 -22.63 -12.99 -2.32
CA ALA A 242 -22.80 -11.93 -1.34
C ALA A 242 -24.03 -11.05 -1.61
N TRP A 243 -24.62 -11.16 -2.80
CA TRP A 243 -25.90 -10.54 -3.17
C TRP A 243 -26.90 -11.61 -3.60
N HIS A 244 -28.06 -11.66 -2.95
CA HIS A 244 -29.03 -12.73 -3.13
C HIS A 244 -30.27 -12.24 -3.89
N LYS A 245 -30.68 -13.00 -4.90
CA LYS A 245 -31.96 -12.83 -5.58
C LYS A 245 -32.85 -14.02 -5.31
N THR A 246 -34.15 -13.77 -5.15
CA THR A 246 -35.16 -14.82 -4.92
C THR A 246 -36.40 -14.57 -5.76
N THR A 247 -37.20 -15.62 -5.97
CA THR A 247 -38.50 -15.51 -6.64
C THR A 247 -39.61 -15.65 -5.62
N TYR A 248 -40.51 -14.69 -5.57
CA TYR A 248 -41.67 -14.70 -4.67
C TYR A 248 -42.91 -14.26 -5.44
N LYS A 249 -44.02 -14.99 -5.30
CA LYS A 249 -45.28 -14.74 -6.03
C LYS A 249 -45.11 -14.54 -7.56
N GLY A 250 -44.13 -15.20 -8.17
CA GLY A 250 -43.87 -15.15 -9.62
C GLY A 250 -42.93 -14.03 -10.10
N GLU A 251 -42.45 -13.16 -9.20
CA GLU A 251 -41.53 -12.07 -9.52
C GLU A 251 -40.17 -12.24 -8.84
N THR A 252 -39.13 -11.62 -9.41
CA THR A 252 -37.77 -11.65 -8.86
C THR A 252 -37.53 -10.43 -7.97
N TYR A 253 -36.95 -10.67 -6.80
CA TYR A 253 -36.63 -9.65 -5.80
C TYR A 253 -35.20 -9.79 -5.31
N ASP A 254 -34.64 -8.68 -4.85
CA ASP A 254 -33.42 -8.70 -4.04
C ASP A 254 -33.77 -9.14 -2.61
N LEU A 255 -33.06 -10.13 -2.10
CA LEU A 255 -33.25 -10.72 -0.78
C LEU A 255 -32.17 -10.22 0.19
N HIS A 256 -32.61 -9.65 1.31
CA HIS A 256 -31.76 -9.02 2.30
C HIS A 256 -31.91 -9.69 3.66
N PHE A 257 -30.82 -9.73 4.42
CA PHE A 257 -30.78 -10.29 5.76
C PHE A 257 -30.57 -9.17 6.78
N SER A 258 -31.11 -9.34 7.99
CA SER A 258 -30.74 -8.50 9.14
C SER A 258 -29.25 -8.67 9.46
N PHE A 259 -28.64 -7.65 10.08
CA PHE A 259 -27.23 -7.74 10.49
C PHE A 259 -27.01 -8.81 11.56
N GLY A 260 -27.99 -9.02 12.44
CA GLY A 260 -28.06 -10.15 13.36
C GLY A 260 -27.98 -11.49 12.64
N ALA A 261 -28.78 -11.71 11.59
CA ALA A 261 -28.72 -12.95 10.82
C ALA A 261 -27.39 -13.12 10.07
N ILE A 262 -26.82 -12.03 9.54
CA ILE A 262 -25.51 -12.05 8.87
C ILE A 262 -24.42 -12.52 9.84
N GLU A 263 -24.35 -11.94 11.04
CA GLU A 263 -23.33 -12.30 12.02
C GLU A 263 -23.57 -13.68 12.63
N ALA A 264 -24.83 -14.07 12.85
CA ALA A 264 -25.21 -15.40 13.35
C ALA A 264 -24.69 -16.50 12.43
N VAL A 265 -24.74 -16.29 11.10
CA VAL A 265 -24.18 -17.25 10.15
C VAL A 265 -22.66 -17.35 10.28
N GLN A 266 -21.96 -16.23 10.45
CA GLN A 266 -20.50 -16.24 10.63
C GLN A 266 -20.11 -17.05 11.86
N ILE A 267 -20.78 -16.81 12.99
CA ILE A 267 -20.55 -17.53 14.25
C ILE A 267 -20.92 -19.01 14.09
N ALA A 268 -22.05 -19.33 13.46
CA ALA A 268 -22.48 -20.71 13.26
C ALA A 268 -21.47 -21.52 12.42
N LYS A 269 -20.85 -20.90 11.41
CA LYS A 269 -19.87 -21.56 10.54
C LYS A 269 -18.46 -21.63 11.12
N HIS A 270 -17.98 -20.55 11.73
CA HIS A 270 -16.57 -20.37 12.09
C HIS A 270 -16.33 -20.28 13.60
N GLY A 271 -17.38 -20.24 14.41
CA GLY A 271 -17.31 -20.07 15.86
C GLY A 271 -17.08 -18.62 16.26
N VAL A 272 -17.25 -18.31 17.55
CA VAL A 272 -17.14 -16.92 18.06
C VAL A 272 -15.78 -16.31 17.73
N ASN A 273 -14.70 -17.06 17.98
CA ASN A 273 -13.33 -16.60 17.76
C ASN A 273 -12.92 -16.58 16.28
N GLY A 274 -13.60 -17.34 15.42
CA GLY A 274 -13.34 -17.42 13.98
C GLY A 274 -14.27 -16.57 13.12
N ALA A 275 -15.25 -15.91 13.73
CA ALA A 275 -16.17 -15.00 13.05
C ALA A 275 -15.73 -13.53 13.20
N ALA A 276 -15.57 -12.85 12.07
CA ALA A 276 -15.38 -11.42 11.98
C ALA A 276 -16.73 -10.69 12.00
N ALA A 277 -16.86 -9.68 12.86
CA ALA A 277 -18.07 -8.86 12.90
C ALA A 277 -18.15 -7.92 11.68
N SER A 278 -19.37 -7.67 11.20
CA SER A 278 -19.64 -6.66 10.17
C SER A 278 -19.96 -5.34 10.87
N ARG A 279 -18.90 -4.70 11.37
CA ARG A 279 -19.02 -3.61 12.34
C ARG A 279 -19.35 -2.30 11.61
N ALA A 280 -20.62 -1.96 11.60
CA ALA A 280 -21.12 -0.77 10.91
C ALA A 280 -20.48 0.53 11.40
N LYS A 281 -20.11 1.40 10.47
CA LYS A 281 -19.56 2.74 10.70
C LYS A 281 -20.23 3.71 9.74
N LEU A 282 -20.73 4.83 10.27
CA LEU A 282 -21.34 5.86 9.46
C LEU A 282 -20.33 6.49 8.49
N GLY A 283 -20.76 6.67 7.25
CA GLY A 283 -20.01 7.38 6.23
C GLY A 283 -18.81 6.62 5.69
N LYS A 284 -17.68 7.32 5.54
CA LYS A 284 -16.49 6.79 4.84
C LYS A 284 -15.64 5.93 5.77
N VAL A 285 -15.28 4.74 5.29
CA VAL A 285 -14.28 3.86 5.92
C VAL A 285 -12.95 4.01 5.18
N GLY A 286 -11.88 4.36 5.89
CA GLY A 286 -10.54 4.50 5.35
C GLY A 286 -9.65 3.30 5.66
N ILE A 287 -8.41 3.33 5.15
CA ILE A 287 -7.45 2.24 5.37
C ILE A 287 -7.11 2.03 6.85
N ASP A 288 -7.00 3.10 7.63
CA ASP A 288 -6.61 2.98 9.02
C ASP A 288 -7.72 2.27 9.83
N GLU A 289 -8.99 2.53 9.52
CA GLU A 289 -10.13 1.81 10.09
C GLU A 289 -10.17 0.34 9.65
N VAL A 290 -9.88 0.05 8.38
CA VAL A 290 -9.78 -1.34 7.89
C VAL A 290 -8.64 -2.07 8.58
N ARG A 291 -7.45 -1.46 8.68
CA ARG A 291 -6.29 -2.04 9.36
C ARG A 291 -6.60 -2.34 10.83
N GLU A 292 -7.22 -1.39 11.54
CA GLU A 292 -7.68 -1.59 12.91
C GLU A 292 -8.64 -2.79 12.99
N GLY A 293 -9.68 -2.81 12.16
CA GLY A 293 -10.64 -3.92 12.16
C GLY A 293 -9.99 -5.27 11.92
N VAL A 294 -9.10 -5.32 10.95
CA VAL A 294 -8.37 -6.52 10.56
C VAL A 294 -7.42 -7.03 11.67
N GLU A 295 -6.84 -6.13 12.47
CA GLU A 295 -6.05 -6.46 13.66
C GLU A 295 -6.93 -6.95 14.83
N PHE A 296 -8.13 -6.38 14.99
CA PHE A 296 -9.10 -6.74 16.02
C PHE A 296 -10.18 -7.74 15.58
N TYR A 297 -9.99 -8.38 14.42
CA TYR A 297 -10.86 -9.43 13.90
C TYR A 297 -12.34 -8.99 13.68
N TYR A 298 -12.53 -7.81 13.09
CA TYR A 298 -13.79 -7.35 12.52
C TYR A 298 -13.56 -6.64 11.19
N ARG A 299 -14.59 -6.48 10.37
CA ARG A 299 -14.55 -5.64 9.18
C ARG A 299 -15.38 -4.39 9.42
N PRO A 300 -14.80 -3.17 9.36
CA PRO A 300 -15.63 -1.97 9.32
C PRO A 300 -16.53 -2.03 8.09
N THR A 301 -17.83 -1.79 8.29
CA THR A 301 -18.83 -1.81 7.24
C THR A 301 -19.36 -0.40 7.05
N ALA A 302 -19.08 0.22 5.91
CA ALA A 302 -19.58 1.55 5.61
C ALA A 302 -21.12 1.53 5.52
N ILE A 303 -21.78 2.44 6.23
CA ILE A 303 -23.24 2.61 6.14
C ILE A 303 -23.61 4.08 6.05
N SER A 304 -24.54 4.41 5.16
CA SER A 304 -25.08 5.77 5.02
C SER A 304 -26.26 5.95 5.96
N MET A 305 -26.46 7.20 6.39
CA MET A 305 -27.71 7.62 7.01
C MET A 305 -28.34 8.68 6.10
N PRO A 306 -29.39 8.32 5.33
CA PRO A 306 -30.04 9.23 4.40
C PRO A 306 -30.42 10.56 5.06
N ASP A 307 -30.30 11.64 4.31
CA ASP A 307 -30.68 13.01 4.73
C ASP A 307 -29.90 13.59 5.92
N SER A 308 -28.92 12.87 6.48
CA SER A 308 -28.16 13.31 7.65
C SER A 308 -26.93 14.17 7.36
N GLY A 309 -26.53 14.24 6.08
CA GLY A 309 -25.24 14.79 5.65
C GLY A 309 -24.06 13.80 5.74
N VAL A 310 -24.30 12.54 6.11
CA VAL A 310 -23.26 11.50 6.25
C VAL A 310 -23.53 10.31 5.32
N GLU A 311 -22.70 10.18 4.29
CA GLU A 311 -22.85 9.16 3.24
C GLU A 311 -21.56 8.33 3.07
N ALA A 312 -21.72 7.04 2.77
CA ALA A 312 -20.63 6.16 2.38
C ALA A 312 -20.04 6.59 1.03
N THR A 313 -18.78 6.22 0.78
CA THR A 313 -18.16 6.46 -0.53
C THR A 313 -18.77 5.48 -1.54
N THR A 314 -19.43 5.97 -2.59
CA THR A 314 -20.01 5.13 -3.66
C THR A 314 -19.12 5.00 -4.89
N LYS A 315 -18.13 5.88 -5.04
CA LYS A 315 -17.33 6.01 -6.28
C LYS A 315 -15.96 5.38 -6.17
N GLY A 316 -15.52 4.72 -7.24
CA GLY A 316 -14.15 4.21 -7.39
C GLY A 316 -13.84 2.96 -6.56
N ILE A 317 -14.85 2.27 -6.02
CA ILE A 317 -14.67 0.99 -5.30
C ILE A 317 -14.24 -0.03 -6.34
N HIS A 318 -13.06 -0.65 -6.19
CA HIS A 318 -12.54 -1.67 -7.11
C HIS A 318 -12.56 -1.27 -8.60
N GLY A 319 -12.50 0.05 -8.88
CA GLY A 319 -12.58 0.61 -10.23
C GLY A 319 -13.99 0.74 -10.82
N TYR A 320 -15.04 0.49 -10.04
CA TYR A 320 -16.44 0.78 -10.41
C TYR A 320 -16.73 2.28 -10.26
N ASP A 321 -17.37 2.88 -11.26
CA ASP A 321 -17.57 4.34 -11.31
C ASP A 321 -18.50 4.85 -10.21
N ASP A 322 -19.65 4.19 -9.99
CA ASP A 322 -20.62 4.53 -8.94
C ASP A 322 -21.38 3.26 -8.50
N SER A 323 -21.42 3.00 -7.20
CA SER A 323 -22.03 1.80 -6.60
C SER A 323 -23.14 2.21 -5.62
N PRO A 324 -24.39 1.75 -5.78
CA PRO A 324 -25.48 2.10 -4.87
C PRO A 324 -25.16 1.76 -3.40
N PRO A 325 -25.60 2.56 -2.41
CA PRO A 325 -25.24 2.35 -1.00
C PRO A 325 -25.52 0.94 -0.44
N PRO A 326 -26.61 0.24 -0.81
CA PRO A 326 -26.80 -1.15 -0.39
C PRO A 326 -25.69 -2.10 -0.90
N ALA A 327 -25.19 -1.88 -2.11
CA ALA A 327 -24.10 -2.67 -2.69
C ALA A 327 -22.76 -2.40 -1.98
N VAL A 328 -22.50 -1.15 -1.60
CA VAL A 328 -21.31 -0.78 -0.79
C VAL A 328 -21.33 -1.48 0.56
N THR A 329 -22.48 -1.45 1.24
CA THR A 329 -22.66 -2.10 2.54
C THR A 329 -22.48 -3.63 2.42
N ALA A 330 -23.08 -4.24 1.40
CA ALA A 330 -22.94 -5.67 1.12
C ALA A 330 -21.51 -6.08 0.71
N HIS A 331 -20.76 -5.17 0.08
CA HIS A 331 -19.36 -5.36 -0.26
C HIS A 331 -18.48 -5.47 0.98
N ASP A 332 -18.60 -4.57 1.96
CA ASP A 332 -17.85 -4.74 3.21
C ASP A 332 -18.28 -5.98 4.00
N VAL A 333 -19.58 -6.32 4.00
CA VAL A 333 -20.05 -7.61 4.55
C VAL A 333 -19.44 -8.81 3.80
N PHE A 334 -19.20 -8.70 2.50
CA PHE A 334 -18.48 -9.73 1.75
C PHE A 334 -17.02 -9.86 2.22
N HIS A 335 -16.33 -8.76 2.51
CA HIS A 335 -14.97 -8.81 3.05
C HIS A 335 -14.93 -9.44 4.46
N SER A 336 -15.91 -9.16 5.34
CA SER A 336 -15.98 -9.79 6.66
C SER A 336 -16.07 -11.32 6.55
N LYS A 337 -16.95 -11.79 5.66
CA LYS A 337 -17.07 -13.21 5.32
C LYS A 337 -15.74 -13.77 4.82
N LEU A 338 -15.05 -13.05 3.93
CA LEU A 338 -13.85 -13.54 3.27
C LEU A 338 -12.71 -13.70 4.27
N HIS A 339 -12.58 -12.76 5.21
CA HIS A 339 -11.60 -12.81 6.29
C HIS A 339 -11.76 -14.07 7.15
N ASN A 340 -12.98 -14.58 7.35
CA ASN A 340 -13.23 -15.82 8.11
C ASN A 340 -12.75 -17.08 7.39
N THR A 341 -12.52 -17.01 6.07
CA THR A 341 -12.01 -18.14 5.30
C THR A 341 -10.49 -18.26 5.39
N ILE A 342 -9.80 -17.13 5.63
CA ILE A 342 -8.34 -17.09 5.75
C ILE A 342 -7.94 -17.67 7.11
N ARG A 343 -6.97 -18.58 7.10
CA ARG A 343 -6.46 -19.23 8.32
C ARG A 343 -5.71 -18.24 9.22
N PRO A 344 -5.73 -18.42 10.56
CA PRO A 344 -5.01 -17.56 11.49
C PRO A 344 -3.52 -17.38 11.17
N GLU A 345 -2.85 -18.45 10.73
CA GLU A 345 -1.43 -18.40 10.38
C GLU A 345 -1.15 -17.42 9.22
N PHE A 346 -2.07 -17.35 8.24
CA PHE A 346 -2.00 -16.44 7.10
C PHE A 346 -2.40 -15.01 7.48
N HIS A 347 -3.37 -14.82 8.39
CA HIS A 347 -3.66 -13.50 8.95
C HIS A 347 -2.43 -12.90 9.65
N MET A 348 -1.72 -13.71 10.44
CA MET A 348 -0.47 -13.29 11.09
C MET A 348 0.63 -12.97 10.07
N MET A 349 0.76 -13.79 9.03
CA MET A 349 1.72 -13.57 7.95
C MET A 349 1.45 -12.26 7.19
N LEU A 350 0.21 -12.01 6.78
CA LEU A 350 -0.16 -10.79 6.05
C LEU A 350 0.07 -9.53 6.89
N ASN A 351 -0.23 -9.59 8.20
CA ASN A 351 0.11 -8.52 9.14
C ASN A 351 1.62 -8.31 9.23
N HIS A 352 2.40 -9.39 9.37
CA HIS A 352 3.86 -9.32 9.40
C HIS A 352 4.41 -8.69 8.12
N MET A 353 3.93 -9.11 6.95
CA MET A 353 4.31 -8.54 5.64
C MET A 353 4.06 -7.02 5.58
N SER A 354 2.87 -6.56 5.99
CA SER A 354 2.55 -5.13 6.06
C SER A 354 3.49 -4.37 7.03
N GLN A 355 3.75 -4.96 8.21
CA GLN A 355 4.62 -4.37 9.23
C GLN A 355 6.07 -4.25 8.77
N ILE A 356 6.63 -5.29 8.14
CA ILE A 356 8.01 -5.24 7.64
C ILE A 356 8.16 -4.24 6.49
N ILE A 357 7.17 -4.14 5.59
CA ILE A 357 7.16 -3.12 4.54
C ILE A 357 7.19 -1.73 5.16
N ASN A 358 6.26 -1.41 6.06
CA ASN A 358 6.19 -0.11 6.72
C ASN A 358 7.50 0.20 7.49
N LYS A 359 8.04 -0.78 8.22
CA LYS A 359 9.31 -0.62 8.95
C LYS A 359 10.49 -0.35 8.01
N HIS A 360 10.53 -1.01 6.86
CA HIS A 360 11.63 -0.92 5.89
C HIS A 360 11.55 0.37 5.06
N THR A 361 10.37 0.69 4.52
CA THR A 361 10.19 1.78 3.55
C THR A 361 9.71 3.10 4.18
N LYS A 362 9.31 3.05 5.46
CA LYS A 362 8.65 4.13 6.20
C LYS A 362 7.34 4.62 5.57
N GLN A 363 6.82 3.90 4.56
CA GLN A 363 5.53 4.20 3.95
C GLN A 363 4.42 3.62 4.84
N LYS A 364 3.56 4.50 5.35
CA LYS A 364 2.33 4.07 6.05
C LYS A 364 1.30 3.45 5.11
N TRP A 365 1.39 3.78 3.82
CA TRP A 365 0.45 3.34 2.80
C TRP A 365 1.13 3.22 1.44
N SER A 366 0.92 2.09 0.79
CA SER A 366 1.19 1.80 -0.62
C SER A 366 0.04 0.95 -1.16
N LYS A 367 -0.04 0.78 -2.48
CA LYS A 367 -1.04 -0.12 -3.07
C LYS A 367 -0.85 -1.56 -2.56
N THR A 368 0.38 -2.06 -2.48
CA THR A 368 0.68 -3.38 -1.87
C THR A 368 0.21 -3.48 -0.41
N ILE A 369 0.49 -2.48 0.43
CA ILE A 369 0.01 -2.47 1.83
C ILE A 369 -1.53 -2.53 1.87
N TRP A 370 -2.21 -1.80 0.98
CA TRP A 370 -3.67 -1.84 0.89
C TRP A 370 -4.18 -3.25 0.58
N GLU A 371 -3.64 -3.92 -0.44
CA GLU A 371 -4.08 -5.28 -0.82
C GLU A 371 -3.84 -6.29 0.32
N LEU A 372 -2.71 -6.18 1.03
CA LEU A 372 -2.39 -7.03 2.19
C LEU A 372 -3.32 -6.80 3.39
N VAL A 373 -3.77 -5.55 3.59
CA VAL A 373 -4.66 -5.15 4.69
C VAL A 373 -6.13 -5.43 4.37
N ASP A 374 -6.56 -5.18 3.13
CA ASP A 374 -7.94 -5.40 2.70
C ASP A 374 -8.29 -6.91 2.61
N ARG A 375 -7.26 -7.74 2.38
CA ARG A 375 -7.30 -9.21 2.40
C ARG A 375 -8.35 -9.80 1.45
N GLU A 376 -8.48 -9.24 0.26
CA GLU A 376 -9.37 -9.77 -0.79
C GLU A 376 -8.80 -11.01 -1.49
N PHE A 377 -8.52 -12.06 -0.70
CA PHE A 377 -7.91 -13.29 -1.18
C PHE A 377 -8.92 -14.43 -1.33
N HIS A 378 -9.38 -14.65 -2.56
CA HIS A 378 -10.38 -15.68 -2.88
C HIS A 378 -9.86 -17.13 -2.80
N SER A 379 -8.55 -17.34 -2.64
CA SER A 379 -7.96 -18.70 -2.67
C SER A 379 -8.45 -19.58 -1.51
N PHE A 380 -8.82 -18.98 -0.37
CA PHE A 380 -9.37 -19.71 0.77
C PHE A 380 -10.89 -19.87 0.74
N GLN A 381 -11.57 -19.21 -0.21
CA GLN A 381 -13.03 -19.09 -0.23
C GLN A 381 -13.71 -20.48 -0.20
N TYR A 382 -13.22 -21.43 -0.98
CA TYR A 382 -13.87 -22.74 -1.17
C TYR A 382 -13.14 -23.93 -0.56
N GLU A 383 -12.01 -23.71 0.13
CA GLU A 383 -11.15 -24.79 0.59
C GLU A 383 -11.39 -25.14 2.07
N THR A 384 -11.36 -26.43 2.41
CA THR A 384 -11.31 -26.86 3.81
C THR A 384 -9.97 -27.52 4.02
N ILE A 385 -9.01 -26.75 4.54
CA ILE A 385 -7.69 -27.25 4.86
C ILE A 385 -7.74 -27.72 6.30
N LYS A 386 -7.87 -29.04 6.52
CA LYS A 386 -7.82 -29.62 7.87
C LYS A 386 -6.39 -29.53 8.42
N ASP A 387 -5.43 -30.17 7.75
CA ASP A 387 -4.02 -30.15 8.15
C ASP A 387 -3.18 -29.18 7.30
N LEU A 388 -2.78 -28.05 7.90
CA LEU A 388 -1.82 -27.12 7.30
C LEU A 388 -0.39 -27.50 7.68
N THR A 389 0.29 -28.23 6.79
CA THR A 389 1.73 -28.48 6.88
C THR A 389 2.52 -27.34 6.23
N PRO A 390 3.80 -27.13 6.61
CA PRO A 390 4.64 -26.09 5.98
C PRO A 390 4.70 -26.15 4.44
N SER A 391 4.73 -27.37 3.90
CA SER A 391 4.68 -27.65 2.46
C SER A 391 3.38 -27.18 1.81
N LYS A 392 2.24 -27.53 2.40
CA LYS A 392 0.94 -27.10 1.89
C LYS A 392 0.76 -25.59 2.01
N GLY A 393 1.27 -24.99 3.08
CA GLY A 393 1.21 -23.53 3.21
C GLY A 393 2.10 -22.80 2.20
N ALA A 394 3.21 -23.39 1.74
CA ALA A 394 3.97 -22.86 0.61
C ALA A 394 3.15 -22.81 -0.69
N VAL A 395 2.40 -23.88 -0.99
CA VAL A 395 1.48 -23.92 -2.14
C VAL A 395 0.38 -22.86 -2.00
N LEU A 396 -0.28 -22.80 -0.85
CA LEU A 396 -1.35 -21.83 -0.58
C LEU A 396 -0.86 -20.38 -0.59
N PHE A 397 0.37 -20.13 -0.14
CA PHE A 397 1.02 -18.82 -0.23
C PHE A 397 1.10 -18.37 -1.70
N MET A 398 1.53 -19.26 -2.59
CA MET A 398 1.57 -18.96 -4.02
C MET A 398 0.18 -18.79 -4.59
N GLU A 399 -0.75 -19.70 -4.33
CA GLU A 399 -2.12 -19.59 -4.85
C GLU A 399 -2.85 -18.33 -4.35
N MET A 400 -2.50 -17.84 -3.16
CA MET A 400 -3.05 -16.60 -2.60
C MET A 400 -2.46 -15.36 -3.29
N LEU A 401 -1.13 -15.29 -3.39
CA LEU A 401 -0.43 -14.08 -3.83
C LEU A 401 -0.06 -14.08 -5.31
N HIS A 402 -0.26 -15.20 -6.00
CA HIS A 402 0.04 -15.40 -7.40
C HIS A 402 -0.83 -16.50 -8.03
N ARG A 403 -2.01 -16.11 -8.54
CA ARG A 403 -2.94 -17.05 -9.18
C ARG A 403 -3.18 -16.67 -10.64
N ASN A 404 -3.11 -17.66 -11.53
CA ASN A 404 -3.41 -17.50 -12.96
C ASN A 404 -2.64 -16.33 -13.61
N GLY A 405 -1.37 -16.14 -13.23
CA GLY A 405 -0.52 -15.06 -13.75
C GLY A 405 -0.85 -13.66 -13.21
N LYS A 406 -1.68 -13.53 -12.17
CA LYS A 406 -2.03 -12.24 -11.54
C LYS A 406 -1.20 -11.97 -10.28
N ASP A 407 -0.92 -10.70 -10.05
CA ASP A 407 -0.34 -10.16 -8.80
C ASP A 407 -1.41 -9.42 -8.00
N PRO A 408 -2.25 -10.09 -7.22
CA PRO A 408 -3.22 -9.37 -6.41
C PRO A 408 -2.52 -8.40 -5.43
N ALA A 409 -1.35 -8.75 -4.89
CA ALA A 409 -0.64 -7.94 -3.90
C ALA A 409 0.46 -7.01 -4.48
N LEU A 410 0.73 -7.08 -5.78
CA LEU A 410 1.73 -6.24 -6.48
C LEU A 410 3.16 -6.41 -5.92
N LEU A 411 3.53 -7.65 -5.60
CA LEU A 411 4.87 -8.02 -5.13
C LEU A 411 5.92 -8.02 -6.25
N PHE A 412 5.48 -8.00 -7.51
CA PHE A 412 6.31 -8.05 -8.70
C PHE A 412 6.10 -6.79 -9.55
N ARG A 413 7.19 -6.25 -10.10
CA ARG A 413 7.16 -5.24 -11.18
C ARG A 413 6.98 -5.89 -12.54
N LYS A 414 7.54 -7.08 -12.74
CA LYS A 414 7.48 -7.85 -13.98
C LYS A 414 7.42 -9.34 -13.65
N TYR A 415 6.81 -10.10 -14.54
CA TYR A 415 6.57 -11.53 -14.35
C TYR A 415 7.39 -12.45 -15.24
N SER A 416 7.85 -11.98 -16.39
CA SER A 416 8.64 -12.78 -17.31
C SER A 416 9.73 -11.89 -17.91
N PRO A 417 10.99 -12.00 -17.44
CA PRO A 417 11.40 -12.72 -16.21
C PRO A 417 10.82 -12.06 -14.94
N PRO A 418 10.67 -12.81 -13.84
CA PRO A 418 10.14 -12.27 -12.58
C PRO A 418 11.09 -11.22 -11.97
N GLU A 419 10.54 -10.08 -11.57
CA GLU A 419 11.26 -8.98 -10.93
C GLU A 419 10.45 -8.43 -9.75
N LEU A 420 11.03 -8.45 -8.54
CA LEU A 420 10.37 -7.96 -7.32
C LEU A 420 10.17 -6.45 -7.32
N SER A 421 8.99 -6.01 -6.89
CA SER A 421 8.75 -4.64 -6.44
C SER A 421 9.57 -4.30 -5.20
N ASP A 422 9.59 -3.03 -4.81
CA ASP A 422 10.33 -2.63 -3.61
C ASP A 422 9.69 -3.22 -2.35
N ASP A 423 8.35 -3.29 -2.31
CA ASP A 423 7.61 -3.94 -1.23
C ASP A 423 7.81 -5.48 -1.27
N GLY A 424 7.76 -6.10 -2.45
CA GLY A 424 8.03 -7.54 -2.63
C GLY A 424 9.46 -7.94 -2.24
N PHE A 425 10.45 -7.09 -2.50
CA PHE A 425 11.82 -7.28 -2.04
C PHE A 425 11.92 -7.41 -0.52
N VAL A 426 11.23 -6.54 0.22
CA VAL A 426 11.25 -6.58 1.69
C VAL A 426 10.74 -7.92 2.22
N ILE A 427 9.67 -8.43 1.61
CA ILE A 427 9.07 -9.71 1.98
C ILE A 427 10.04 -10.86 1.71
N VAL A 428 10.56 -11.00 0.49
CA VAL A 428 11.47 -12.10 0.14
C VAL A 428 12.79 -12.00 0.93
N TRP A 429 13.27 -10.78 1.19
CA TRP A 429 14.42 -10.55 2.06
C TRP A 429 14.15 -11.04 3.50
N ASP A 430 12.98 -10.76 4.07
CA ASP A 430 12.59 -11.25 5.40
C ASP A 430 12.47 -12.79 5.43
N MET A 431 11.85 -13.39 4.41
CA MET A 431 11.76 -14.85 4.24
C MET A 431 13.14 -15.52 4.33
N VAL A 432 14.11 -15.00 3.59
CA VAL A 432 15.48 -15.54 3.55
C VAL A 432 16.28 -15.24 4.84
N ASN A 433 15.93 -14.19 5.58
CA ASN A 433 16.60 -13.86 6.85
C ASN A 433 15.99 -14.58 8.06
N HIS A 434 14.70 -14.92 7.99
CA HIS A 434 13.94 -15.52 9.08
C HIS A 434 13.15 -16.77 8.64
N PRO A 435 13.78 -17.75 7.96
CA PRO A 435 13.06 -18.91 7.40
C PRO A 435 12.33 -19.73 8.46
N ASP A 436 12.87 -19.81 9.68
CA ASP A 436 12.25 -20.49 10.81
C ASP A 436 10.91 -19.86 11.23
N VAL A 437 10.79 -18.53 11.18
CA VAL A 437 9.55 -17.83 11.53
C VAL A 437 8.49 -18.19 10.50
N TRP A 438 8.82 -18.08 9.22
CA TRP A 438 7.90 -18.44 8.12
C TRP A 438 7.45 -19.90 8.20
N LYS A 439 8.38 -20.82 8.43
CA LYS A 439 8.09 -22.25 8.51
C LYS A 439 7.28 -22.64 9.74
N LYS A 440 7.62 -22.11 10.93
CA LYS A 440 7.01 -22.54 12.20
C LYS A 440 5.72 -21.80 12.52
N LEU A 441 5.71 -20.48 12.33
CA LEU A 441 4.59 -19.61 12.70
C LEU A 441 3.56 -19.52 11.58
N TYR A 442 3.99 -19.19 10.36
CA TYR A 442 3.09 -19.01 9.22
C TYR A 442 2.79 -20.30 8.45
N LYS A 443 3.51 -21.39 8.77
CA LYS A 443 3.44 -22.68 8.06
C LYS A 443 3.75 -22.53 6.56
N VAL A 444 4.72 -21.69 6.22
CA VAL A 444 5.20 -21.51 4.84
C VAL A 444 6.65 -21.97 4.78
N ASP A 445 6.91 -23.12 4.15
CA ASP A 445 8.28 -23.60 3.91
C ASP A 445 8.87 -22.93 2.66
N ILE A 446 9.77 -21.97 2.87
CA ILE A 446 10.27 -21.13 1.77
C ILE A 446 11.06 -21.92 0.72
N ASP A 447 11.64 -23.06 1.11
CA ASP A 447 12.40 -23.93 0.22
C ASP A 447 11.49 -24.82 -0.66
N GLN A 448 10.18 -24.74 -0.47
CA GLN A 448 9.17 -25.48 -1.24
C GLN A 448 8.22 -24.55 -1.99
N ILE A 449 8.51 -23.25 -2.04
CA ILE A 449 7.79 -22.30 -2.87
C ILE A 449 8.34 -22.43 -4.30
N ASP A 450 7.45 -22.65 -5.25
CA ASP A 450 7.73 -22.81 -6.68
C ASP A 450 7.74 -21.46 -7.42
N TYR A 451 7.80 -21.51 -8.74
CA TYR A 451 7.72 -20.36 -9.63
C TYR A 451 6.48 -19.48 -9.32
N PRO A 452 6.62 -18.14 -9.26
CA PRO A 452 7.79 -17.33 -9.66
C PRO A 452 8.76 -16.97 -8.53
N TYR A 453 8.63 -17.55 -7.33
CA TYR A 453 9.41 -17.13 -6.16
C TYR A 453 10.70 -17.93 -5.97
N ASP A 454 10.73 -19.19 -6.39
CA ASP A 454 11.89 -20.09 -6.28
C ASP A 454 13.20 -19.43 -6.75
N GLU A 455 13.23 -18.94 -7.99
CA GLU A 455 14.40 -18.27 -8.57
C GLU A 455 14.77 -17.00 -7.82
N LEU A 456 13.76 -16.26 -7.34
CA LEU A 456 13.96 -15.02 -6.59
C LEU A 456 14.49 -15.27 -5.18
N ILE A 457 14.05 -16.34 -4.53
CA ILE A 457 14.53 -16.77 -3.21
C ILE A 457 15.99 -17.19 -3.31
N GLU A 458 16.36 -18.00 -4.31
CA GLU A 458 17.76 -18.39 -4.53
C GLU A 458 18.63 -17.19 -4.88
N LYS A 459 18.14 -16.28 -5.73
CA LYS A 459 18.82 -15.01 -6.01
C LYS A 459 18.99 -14.17 -4.75
N MET A 460 17.99 -14.13 -3.87
CA MET A 460 18.06 -13.40 -2.61
C MET A 460 19.02 -14.03 -1.61
N LYS A 461 19.11 -15.37 -1.56
CA LYS A 461 20.14 -16.10 -0.78
C LYS A 461 21.55 -15.76 -1.28
N ALA A 462 21.75 -15.72 -2.60
CA ALA A 462 23.02 -15.31 -3.20
C ALA A 462 23.36 -13.85 -2.87
N PHE A 463 22.39 -12.93 -3.01
CA PHE A 463 22.56 -11.53 -2.61
C PHE A 463 22.96 -11.39 -1.14
N LYS A 464 22.24 -12.06 -0.22
CA LYS A 464 22.54 -12.08 1.21
C LYS A 464 23.96 -12.55 1.50
N LYS A 465 24.48 -13.52 0.75
CA LYS A 465 25.86 -14.00 0.89
C LYS A 465 26.88 -12.91 0.54
N GLU A 466 26.60 -12.08 -0.46
CA GLU A 466 27.52 -11.01 -0.88
C GLU A 466 27.44 -9.78 0.03
N VAL A 467 26.26 -9.40 0.54
CA VAL A 467 26.08 -8.15 1.31
C VAL A 467 25.92 -8.34 2.82
N GLY A 468 25.76 -9.57 3.31
CA GLY A 468 25.48 -9.87 4.72
C GLY A 468 24.04 -9.57 5.15
N SER A 469 23.69 -9.88 6.40
CA SER A 469 22.32 -9.78 6.93
C SER A 469 22.00 -8.49 7.69
N LYS A 470 23.01 -7.74 8.16
CA LYS A 470 22.82 -6.54 8.98
C LYS A 470 23.07 -5.28 8.15
N HIS A 471 22.04 -4.45 8.02
CA HIS A 471 22.10 -3.18 7.28
C HIS A 471 21.47 -2.07 8.12
N LYS A 472 22.16 -0.93 8.22
CA LYS A 472 21.67 0.25 8.96
C LYS A 472 20.52 0.92 8.21
N HIS A 473 20.64 1.02 6.89
CA HIS A 473 19.75 1.80 6.03
C HIS A 473 19.06 0.94 4.98
N PRO A 474 17.72 0.80 5.05
CA PRO A 474 16.92 0.05 4.08
C PRO A 474 17.11 0.51 2.62
N GLU A 475 17.21 1.81 2.39
CA GLU A 475 17.37 2.41 1.06
C GLU A 475 18.67 1.95 0.38
N ILE A 476 19.77 1.92 1.14
CA ILE A 476 21.08 1.45 0.64
C ILE A 476 21.02 -0.04 0.33
N LEU A 477 20.44 -0.84 1.22
CA LEU A 477 20.27 -2.27 0.99
C LEU A 477 19.48 -2.53 -0.30
N ARG A 478 18.38 -1.80 -0.52
CA ARG A 478 17.60 -1.92 -1.73
C ARG A 478 18.37 -1.47 -2.98
N LEU A 479 19.12 -0.37 -2.89
CA LEU A 479 19.98 0.08 -3.98
C LEU A 479 21.06 -0.96 -4.34
N LYS A 480 21.69 -1.58 -3.34
CA LYS A 480 22.62 -2.71 -3.55
C LYS A 480 21.95 -3.85 -4.30
N TYR A 481 20.71 -4.20 -3.97
CA TYR A 481 19.98 -5.24 -4.71
C TYR A 481 19.72 -4.85 -6.17
N HIS A 482 19.40 -3.58 -6.46
CA HIS A 482 19.28 -3.12 -7.84
C HIS A 482 20.60 -3.26 -8.60
N PHE A 483 21.74 -2.89 -8.00
CA PHE A 483 23.04 -3.10 -8.62
C PHE A 483 23.37 -4.59 -8.81
N PHE A 484 23.08 -5.43 -7.82
CA PHE A 484 23.29 -6.88 -7.90
C PHE A 484 22.56 -7.51 -9.09
N ASN A 485 21.38 -6.97 -9.44
CA ASN A 485 20.60 -7.46 -10.57
C ASN A 485 21.17 -7.08 -11.95
N VAL A 486 22.02 -6.07 -12.04
CA VAL A 486 22.45 -5.46 -13.32
C VAL A 486 23.96 -5.57 -13.54
N ILE A 487 24.75 -5.67 -12.46
CA ILE A 487 26.21 -5.80 -12.50
C ILE A 487 26.58 -7.28 -12.40
N THR A 488 27.00 -7.86 -13.52
CA THR A 488 27.39 -9.28 -13.60
C THR A 488 28.79 -9.55 -13.02
N ASN A 489 29.64 -8.53 -12.95
CA ASN A 489 31.00 -8.65 -12.40
C ASN A 489 30.99 -8.46 -10.87
N ASN A 490 31.23 -9.54 -10.12
CA ASN A 490 31.24 -9.48 -8.65
C ASN A 490 32.29 -8.50 -8.08
N THR A 491 33.44 -8.35 -8.74
CA THR A 491 34.48 -7.39 -8.30
C THR A 491 33.97 -5.96 -8.40
N GLU A 492 33.28 -5.62 -9.48
CA GLU A 492 32.69 -4.30 -9.68
C GLU A 492 31.54 -4.05 -8.70
N PHE A 493 30.67 -5.06 -8.52
CA PHE A 493 29.58 -5.00 -7.56
C PHE A 493 30.08 -4.74 -6.12
N LYS A 494 31.17 -5.40 -5.70
CA LYS A 494 31.79 -5.17 -4.38
C LYS A 494 32.34 -3.76 -4.23
N LYS A 495 32.96 -3.20 -5.28
CA LYS A 495 33.42 -1.80 -5.26
C LYS A 495 32.25 -0.83 -5.09
N ILE A 496 31.14 -1.05 -5.80
CA ILE A 496 29.92 -0.24 -5.65
C ILE A 496 29.37 -0.38 -4.22
N CYS A 497 29.30 -1.58 -3.66
CA CYS A 497 28.85 -1.80 -2.29
C CYS A 497 29.72 -1.02 -1.28
N ASN A 498 31.04 -1.05 -1.42
CA ASN A 498 31.95 -0.31 -0.56
C ASN A 498 31.73 1.20 -0.63
N ILE A 499 31.45 1.74 -1.82
CA ILE A 499 31.10 3.16 -1.98
C ILE A 499 29.80 3.49 -1.27
N LEU A 500 28.78 2.66 -1.45
CA LEU A 500 27.48 2.87 -0.80
C LEU A 500 27.61 2.82 0.74
N ASP A 501 28.40 1.90 1.27
CA ASP A 501 28.65 1.80 2.71
C ASP A 501 29.49 2.97 3.25
N SER A 502 30.49 3.41 2.49
CA SER A 502 31.32 4.58 2.80
C SER A 502 30.51 5.87 2.83
N LEU A 503 29.60 6.06 1.86
CA LEU A 503 28.72 7.22 1.82
C LEU A 503 27.67 7.16 2.93
N GLY A 504 27.11 5.98 3.21
CA GLY A 504 26.28 5.70 4.38
C GLY A 504 25.22 6.78 4.66
N ASP A 505 25.33 7.44 5.82
CA ASP A 505 24.41 8.49 6.27
C ASP A 505 24.31 9.68 5.28
N LYS A 506 25.34 9.94 4.46
CA LYS A 506 25.32 11.02 3.46
C LYS A 506 24.28 10.78 2.37
N LEU A 507 23.93 9.52 2.07
CA LEU A 507 22.90 9.16 1.10
C LEU A 507 21.48 9.20 1.69
N ILE A 508 21.33 9.31 3.01
CA ILE A 508 20.04 9.16 3.70
C ILE A 508 19.58 10.50 4.25
N LEU A 509 18.26 10.71 4.26
CA LEU A 509 17.68 11.88 4.91
C LEU A 509 17.79 11.76 6.42
N GLU A 510 18.15 12.86 7.07
CA GLU A 510 18.05 12.91 8.53
C GLU A 510 16.58 12.84 8.96
N LYS A 511 16.35 12.36 10.19
CA LYS A 511 14.99 12.20 10.72
C LYS A 511 14.27 13.56 10.70
N ASN A 512 13.10 13.61 10.09
CA ASN A 512 12.26 14.81 9.91
C ASN A 512 12.83 15.87 8.95
N GLN A 513 13.94 15.60 8.26
CA GLN A 513 14.43 16.50 7.22
C GLN A 513 13.50 16.47 6.01
N LYS A 514 13.00 17.64 5.61
CA LYS A 514 12.31 17.78 4.33
C LYS A 514 13.34 17.86 3.21
N THR A 515 13.06 17.17 2.11
CA THR A 515 13.87 17.26 0.90
C THR A 515 13.77 18.64 0.28
N THR A 516 14.90 19.17 -0.15
CA THR A 516 15.07 20.43 -0.87
C THR A 516 15.63 20.17 -2.28
N ASP A 517 15.58 21.18 -3.14
CA ASP A 517 16.16 21.10 -4.49
C ASP A 517 17.69 21.03 -4.51
N LYS A 518 18.35 20.98 -3.36
CA LYS A 518 19.81 20.82 -3.25
C LYS A 518 20.22 19.43 -2.76
N ASP A 519 19.25 18.56 -2.44
CA ASP A 519 19.55 17.27 -1.83
C ASP A 519 19.94 16.20 -2.86
N GLN A 520 20.94 15.41 -2.50
CA GLN A 520 21.38 14.19 -3.18
C GLN A 520 21.12 12.98 -2.29
N LYS A 521 19.87 12.52 -2.24
CA LYS A 521 19.37 11.59 -1.20
C LYS A 521 18.55 10.45 -1.77
N LEU A 522 18.70 9.27 -1.18
CA LEU A 522 17.83 8.12 -1.40
C LEU A 522 16.57 8.25 -0.56
N VAL A 523 15.44 8.02 -1.18
CA VAL A 523 14.13 8.04 -0.52
C VAL A 523 13.22 6.97 -1.09
N PHE A 524 12.46 6.32 -0.22
CA PHE A 524 11.25 5.62 -0.64
C PHE A 524 10.13 6.64 -0.85
N GLY A 525 9.55 6.65 -2.04
CA GLY A 525 8.41 7.48 -2.40
C GLY A 525 7.30 6.65 -3.05
N LYS A 526 6.31 7.35 -3.62
CA LYS A 526 5.25 6.72 -4.40
C LYS A 526 5.47 6.90 -5.89
N TYR A 527 5.12 5.87 -6.65
CA TYR A 527 4.97 5.95 -8.09
C TYR A 527 3.75 6.83 -8.43
N THR A 528 3.87 7.70 -9.44
CA THR A 528 2.90 8.78 -9.68
C THR A 528 2.05 8.61 -10.94
N LYS A 529 2.36 7.63 -11.81
CA LYS A 529 1.75 7.50 -13.14
C LYS A 529 1.16 6.10 -13.37
N GLY A 530 0.25 5.98 -14.33
CA GLY A 530 -0.24 4.67 -14.82
C GLY A 530 -0.93 3.78 -13.78
N GLY A 531 -1.03 2.48 -14.09
CA GLY A 531 -1.63 1.46 -13.22
C GLY A 531 -0.82 1.15 -11.94
N ASP A 532 0.45 1.54 -11.94
CA ASP A 532 1.40 1.38 -10.83
C ASP A 532 1.34 2.55 -9.83
N LYS A 533 0.47 3.54 -10.06
CA LYS A 533 0.29 4.67 -9.16
C LYS A 533 0.11 4.16 -7.73
N ASN A 534 0.83 4.81 -6.81
CA ASN A 534 0.86 4.50 -5.37
C ASN A 534 1.65 3.25 -4.94
N LEU A 535 2.34 2.57 -5.86
CA LEU A 535 3.37 1.60 -5.44
C LEU A 535 4.55 2.31 -4.79
N THR A 536 5.13 1.67 -3.79
CA THR A 536 6.39 2.12 -3.20
C THR A 536 7.49 2.02 -4.25
N ILE A 537 8.27 3.10 -4.37
CA ILE A 537 9.43 3.13 -5.24
C ILE A 537 10.64 3.78 -4.58
N LEU A 538 11.82 3.16 -4.70
CA LEU A 538 13.09 3.80 -4.37
C LEU A 538 13.46 4.84 -5.44
N LYS A 539 13.80 6.04 -4.97
CA LYS A 539 14.21 7.17 -5.81
C LYS A 539 15.53 7.74 -5.30
N PHE A 540 16.28 8.32 -6.23
CA PHE A 540 17.40 9.20 -5.92
C PHE A 540 17.01 10.64 -6.27
N LYS A 541 16.91 11.50 -5.27
CA LYS A 541 16.78 12.94 -5.49
C LYS A 541 18.14 13.51 -5.83
N ASN A 542 18.21 14.33 -6.88
CA ASN A 542 19.44 14.92 -7.38
C ASN A 542 19.14 16.33 -7.90
N PHE A 543 19.40 17.34 -7.09
CA PHE A 543 19.29 18.76 -7.48
C PHE A 543 17.95 19.15 -8.17
N GLY A 544 16.82 18.94 -7.48
CA GLY A 544 15.48 19.23 -8.02
C GLY A 544 14.97 18.22 -9.04
N GLN A 545 15.79 17.26 -9.47
CA GLN A 545 15.38 16.13 -10.29
C GLN A 545 15.18 14.87 -9.43
N GLU A 546 14.22 14.02 -9.81
CA GLU A 546 14.02 12.71 -9.18
C GLU A 546 14.32 11.62 -10.21
N VAL A 547 15.30 10.78 -9.89
CA VAL A 547 15.60 9.57 -10.66
C VAL A 547 14.93 8.40 -9.98
N GLN A 548 13.96 7.80 -10.67
CA GLN A 548 13.42 6.50 -10.27
C GLN A 548 14.49 5.43 -10.42
N ILE A 549 14.63 4.55 -9.42
CA ILE A 549 15.62 3.47 -9.45
C ILE A 549 14.97 2.16 -9.90
N ASP A 550 15.48 1.62 -11.00
CA ASP A 550 15.14 0.30 -11.53
C ASP A 550 16.34 -0.28 -12.31
N ALA A 551 16.17 -1.47 -12.88
CA ALA A 551 17.24 -2.15 -13.61
C ALA A 551 17.78 -1.33 -14.82
N THR A 552 16.98 -0.43 -15.39
CA THR A 552 17.37 0.39 -16.55
C THR A 552 18.10 1.67 -16.15
N SER A 553 17.77 2.24 -14.99
CA SER A 553 18.33 3.53 -14.54
C SER A 553 19.46 3.39 -13.52
N VAL A 554 19.57 2.29 -12.77
CA VAL A 554 20.52 2.17 -11.65
C VAL A 554 21.98 2.44 -12.05
N LYS A 555 22.38 2.06 -13.27
CA LYS A 555 23.73 2.31 -13.81
C LYS A 555 24.03 3.82 -13.97
N GLN A 556 23.01 4.65 -14.22
CA GLN A 556 23.16 6.09 -14.35
C GLN A 556 23.54 6.75 -13.00
N LEU A 557 23.35 6.05 -11.89
CA LEU A 557 23.75 6.53 -10.56
C LEU A 557 25.24 6.32 -10.28
N ILE A 558 25.93 5.44 -11.01
CA ILE A 558 27.36 5.14 -10.74
C ILE A 558 28.20 6.44 -10.79
N PRO A 559 28.14 7.27 -11.84
CA PRO A 559 28.88 8.54 -11.87
C PRO A 559 28.54 9.46 -10.69
N ILE A 560 27.27 9.51 -10.30
CA ILE A 560 26.81 10.38 -9.21
C ILE A 560 27.43 9.92 -7.88
N LEU A 561 27.28 8.63 -7.56
CA LEU A 561 27.82 8.03 -6.33
C LEU A 561 29.34 8.13 -6.27
N VAL A 562 30.01 7.92 -7.40
CA VAL A 562 31.46 8.09 -7.52
C VAL A 562 31.88 9.53 -7.25
N ASN A 563 31.22 10.52 -7.84
CA ASN A 563 31.55 11.92 -7.57
C ASN A 563 31.29 12.30 -6.11
N MET A 564 30.24 11.76 -5.48
CA MET A 564 30.02 11.92 -4.05
C MET A 564 31.14 11.28 -3.22
N GLN A 565 31.65 10.10 -3.61
CA GLN A 565 32.77 9.44 -2.95
C GLN A 565 34.07 10.25 -3.09
N LEU A 566 34.36 10.75 -4.29
CA LEU A 566 35.52 11.61 -4.56
C LEU A 566 35.49 12.87 -3.69
N ALA A 567 34.33 13.54 -3.59
CA ALA A 567 34.17 14.69 -2.73
C ALA A 567 34.29 14.34 -1.23
N SER A 568 33.74 13.20 -0.81
CA SER A 568 33.61 12.85 0.60
C SER A 568 34.81 12.16 1.24
N LYS A 569 35.45 11.21 0.53
CA LYS A 569 36.58 10.42 1.02
C LYS A 569 37.91 11.01 0.58
N PHE A 570 38.00 11.45 -0.66
CA PHE A 570 39.21 12.03 -1.24
C PHE A 570 39.23 13.56 -1.16
N ASN A 571 38.23 14.20 -0.53
CA ASN A 571 38.21 15.64 -0.30
C ASN A 571 38.51 16.47 -1.57
N PHE A 572 37.98 16.06 -2.73
CA PHE A 572 38.22 16.75 -4.00
C PHE A 572 37.73 18.21 -4.02
N GLY A 573 36.96 18.61 -3.01
CA GLY A 573 36.44 19.96 -2.82
C GLY A 573 35.16 20.22 -3.63
N GLU A 574 34.59 21.41 -3.45
CA GLU A 574 33.33 21.80 -4.09
C GLU A 574 33.49 22.18 -5.57
N LYS A 575 32.37 22.11 -6.30
CA LYS A 575 32.24 22.65 -7.66
C LYS A 575 32.25 24.18 -7.63
N GLN A 576 32.81 24.79 -8.68
CA GLN A 576 32.89 26.24 -8.83
C GLN A 576 32.51 26.66 -10.25
N ASP A 577 31.26 26.42 -10.64
CA ASP A 577 30.75 26.64 -12.00
C ASP A 577 31.04 28.06 -12.55
N VAL A 578 31.01 29.09 -11.69
CA VAL A 578 31.31 30.48 -12.10
C VAL A 578 32.78 30.63 -12.48
N ALA A 579 33.70 30.21 -11.61
CA ALA A 579 35.14 30.29 -11.86
C ALA A 579 35.56 29.44 -13.08
N ILE A 580 34.96 28.26 -13.24
CA ILE A 580 35.18 27.39 -14.40
C ILE A 580 34.79 28.11 -15.69
N ARG A 581 33.62 28.76 -15.74
CA ARG A 581 33.17 29.49 -16.93
C ARG A 581 34.06 30.69 -17.26
N GLU A 582 34.51 31.42 -16.24
CA GLU A 582 35.43 32.55 -16.43
C GLU A 582 36.77 32.11 -17.03
N GLU A 583 37.34 31.01 -16.54
CA GLU A 583 38.57 30.45 -17.11
C GLU A 583 38.35 29.88 -18.51
N LEU A 584 37.22 29.19 -18.74
CA LEU A 584 36.89 28.63 -20.06
C LEU A 584 36.82 29.73 -21.12
N GLN A 585 36.18 30.87 -20.80
CA GLN A 585 36.10 32.01 -21.69
C GLN A 585 37.46 32.60 -22.08
N LYS A 586 38.46 32.54 -21.18
CA LYS A 586 39.82 33.06 -21.46
C LYS A 586 40.56 32.23 -22.51
N ILE A 587 40.28 30.93 -22.58
CA ILE A 587 41.02 30.01 -23.44
C ILE A 587 40.21 29.51 -24.64
N SER A 588 38.87 29.62 -24.63
CA SER A 588 38.01 29.06 -25.69
C SER A 588 38.25 29.67 -27.06
N SER A 589 38.67 30.94 -27.14
CA SER A 589 39.06 31.60 -28.39
C SER A 589 40.26 30.94 -29.09
N GLU A 590 41.03 30.13 -28.36
CA GLU A 590 42.18 29.39 -28.88
C GLU A 590 41.82 27.98 -29.38
N PHE A 591 40.58 27.52 -29.16
CA PHE A 591 40.06 26.23 -29.64
C PHE A 591 39.70 26.26 -31.14
N LYS A 592 40.75 26.33 -31.98
CA LYS A 592 40.68 26.37 -33.45
C LYS A 592 41.79 25.53 -34.07
N SER A 593 41.71 25.26 -35.38
CA SER A 593 42.74 24.48 -36.09
C SER A 593 44.14 25.07 -35.91
N THR A 594 45.16 24.21 -35.77
CA THR A 594 46.58 24.61 -35.73
C THR A 594 47.05 25.29 -37.02
N TYR A 595 46.35 25.05 -38.14
CA TYR A 595 46.52 25.78 -39.41
C TYR A 595 46.10 27.26 -39.37
N HIS A 596 45.35 27.68 -38.35
CA HIS A 596 44.90 29.06 -38.12
C HIS A 596 45.63 29.71 -36.92
N GLU A 597 46.90 29.35 -36.69
CA GLU A 597 47.72 29.86 -35.59
C GLU A 597 47.07 29.68 -34.20
N SER A 598 46.51 28.50 -33.90
CA SER A 598 46.05 28.20 -32.54
C SER A 598 47.21 28.35 -31.55
N LYS A 599 47.00 29.10 -30.47
CA LYS A 599 48.00 29.26 -29.40
C LYS A 599 47.76 28.33 -28.21
N PHE A 600 46.69 27.53 -28.24
CA PHE A 600 46.34 26.64 -27.13
C PHE A 600 47.51 25.70 -26.83
N SER A 601 48.10 25.88 -25.66
CA SER A 601 49.37 25.27 -25.28
C SER A 601 49.33 24.79 -23.83
N LYS A 602 50.23 23.86 -23.50
CA LYS A 602 50.40 23.35 -22.13
C LYS A 602 50.50 24.47 -21.09
N LYS A 603 51.26 25.54 -21.39
CA LYS A 603 51.44 26.70 -20.49
C LYS A 603 50.14 27.48 -20.23
N GLN A 604 49.31 27.68 -21.26
CA GLN A 604 48.02 28.35 -21.09
C GLN A 604 47.07 27.49 -20.26
N LEU A 605 47.02 26.18 -20.54
CA LEU A 605 46.23 25.24 -19.77
C LEU A 605 46.65 25.20 -18.29
N GLU A 606 47.96 25.14 -18.02
CA GLU A 606 48.51 25.21 -16.66
C GLU A 606 48.13 26.50 -15.93
N THR A 607 48.20 27.64 -16.62
CA THR A 607 47.85 28.94 -16.04
C THR A 607 46.39 28.93 -15.58
N SER A 608 45.44 28.52 -16.43
CA SER A 608 44.01 28.46 -16.06
C SER A 608 43.70 27.37 -15.02
N VAL A 609 44.35 26.21 -15.07
CA VAL A 609 44.16 25.17 -14.06
C VAL A 609 44.67 25.63 -12.68
N SER A 610 45.74 26.44 -12.63
CA SER A 610 46.34 26.91 -11.38
C SER A 610 45.47 27.94 -10.62
N THR A 611 44.57 28.64 -11.30
CA THR A 611 43.66 29.61 -10.66
C THR A 611 42.49 28.94 -9.96
N LEU A 612 42.22 27.67 -10.26
CA LEU A 612 41.13 26.90 -9.68
C LEU A 612 41.57 26.24 -8.36
N PRO A 613 40.84 26.44 -7.25
CA PRO A 613 41.33 26.09 -5.90
C PRO A 613 41.10 24.62 -5.51
N SER A 614 40.18 23.91 -6.16
CA SER A 614 39.82 22.52 -5.82
C SER A 614 40.14 21.56 -6.96
N LEU A 615 40.43 20.30 -6.63
CA LEU A 615 40.66 19.26 -7.65
C LEU A 615 39.37 19.00 -8.45
N THR A 616 38.20 19.04 -7.82
CA THR A 616 36.91 19.00 -8.51
C THR A 616 36.81 20.11 -9.57
N ALA A 617 37.10 21.36 -9.22
CA ALA A 617 37.00 22.47 -10.16
C ALA A 617 38.00 22.34 -11.31
N LYS A 618 39.24 21.92 -11.02
CA LYS A 618 40.25 21.65 -12.04
C LYS A 618 39.80 20.57 -13.02
N LEU A 619 39.27 19.45 -12.52
CA LEU A 619 38.84 18.35 -13.36
C LEU A 619 37.56 18.68 -14.15
N ASP A 620 36.61 19.41 -13.56
CA ASP A 620 35.40 19.87 -14.25
C ASP A 620 35.74 20.90 -15.34
N PHE A 621 36.72 21.77 -15.10
CA PHE A 621 37.23 22.68 -16.12
C PHE A 621 37.82 21.94 -17.32
N LEU A 622 38.61 20.88 -17.09
CA LEU A 622 39.12 20.04 -18.19
C LEU A 622 37.98 19.38 -18.99
N GLU A 623 36.91 18.98 -18.33
CA GLU A 623 35.72 18.40 -18.97
C GLU A 623 34.98 19.43 -19.83
N GLU A 624 34.75 20.64 -19.31
CA GLU A 624 34.12 21.73 -20.06
C GLU A 624 34.99 22.18 -21.25
N CYS A 625 36.33 22.16 -21.10
CA CYS A 625 37.24 22.39 -22.22
C CYS A 625 37.08 21.32 -23.30
N TYR A 626 36.96 20.05 -22.90
CA TYR A 626 36.72 18.95 -23.82
C TYR A 626 35.40 19.15 -24.59
N GLU A 627 34.31 19.46 -23.89
CA GLU A 627 33.00 19.70 -24.49
C GLU A 627 33.02 20.88 -25.47
N GLU A 628 33.69 21.98 -25.12
CA GLU A 628 33.85 23.13 -26.03
C GLU A 628 34.70 22.77 -27.26
N ILE A 629 35.77 21.98 -27.10
CA ILE A 629 36.64 21.56 -28.22
C ILE A 629 35.87 20.70 -29.22
N ILE A 630 35.06 19.73 -28.76
CA ILE A 630 34.34 18.83 -29.68
C ILE A 630 33.19 19.53 -30.41
N HIS A 631 32.62 20.59 -29.82
CA HIS A 631 31.53 21.38 -30.42
C HIS A 631 32.00 22.65 -31.15
N SER A 632 33.24 23.08 -30.95
CA SER A 632 33.79 24.30 -31.56
C SER A 632 33.76 24.25 -33.09
N LYS A 633 33.25 25.34 -33.69
CA LYS A 633 33.27 25.58 -35.13
C LYS A 633 34.63 26.08 -35.65
N GLY A 634 35.58 26.36 -34.75
CA GLY A 634 36.92 26.82 -35.09
C GLY A 634 37.82 25.76 -35.71
N TYR A 635 37.41 24.49 -35.67
CA TYR A 635 38.14 23.36 -36.24
C TYR A 635 37.67 23.04 -37.67
N THR A 636 38.62 23.06 -38.60
CA THR A 636 38.41 22.83 -40.02
C THR A 636 39.07 21.53 -40.47
N ARG A 637 38.36 20.73 -41.27
CA ARG A 637 38.91 19.51 -41.88
C ARG A 637 39.56 19.84 -43.22
N ARG A 638 40.82 19.44 -43.39
CA ARG A 638 41.58 19.63 -44.64
C ARG A 638 41.02 18.82 -45.81
N HIS A 639 40.41 17.66 -45.55
CA HIS A 639 39.85 16.74 -46.56
C HIS A 639 38.46 16.23 -46.17
N GLY A 640 37.49 17.14 -45.94
CA GLY A 640 36.16 16.79 -45.42
C GLY A 640 35.43 15.65 -46.16
N THR A 641 35.52 15.60 -47.49
CA THR A 641 34.88 14.55 -48.31
C THR A 641 35.49 13.17 -48.09
N ALA A 642 36.83 13.06 -48.10
CA ALA A 642 37.53 11.79 -47.85
C ALA A 642 37.35 11.34 -46.39
N ASP A 643 37.36 12.28 -45.45
CA ASP A 643 37.13 12.00 -44.03
C ASP A 643 35.73 11.43 -43.77
N ASN A 644 34.73 11.90 -44.51
CA ASN A 644 33.37 11.37 -44.44
C ASN A 644 33.26 9.97 -45.06
N MET A 645 33.95 9.71 -46.17
CA MET A 645 33.98 8.38 -46.81
C MET A 645 34.62 7.30 -45.92
N PHE A 646 35.58 7.67 -45.07
CA PHE A 646 36.26 6.76 -44.14
C PHE A 646 35.76 6.88 -42.69
N SER A 647 34.63 7.55 -42.48
CA SER A 647 34.08 7.82 -41.14
C SER A 647 33.74 6.57 -40.34
N PHE A 648 33.66 5.39 -40.95
CA PHE A 648 33.39 4.10 -40.29
C PHE A 648 34.60 3.48 -39.58
N PHE A 649 35.84 3.96 -39.81
CA PHE A 649 37.03 3.54 -39.04
C PHE A 649 38.03 4.68 -38.75
N LYS A 650 37.70 5.91 -39.14
CA LYS A 650 38.48 7.11 -38.86
C LYS A 650 37.82 7.94 -37.77
N ASN A 651 38.62 8.46 -36.85
CA ASN A 651 38.15 9.30 -35.75
C ASN A 651 37.40 10.55 -36.26
N PRO A 652 36.19 10.88 -35.75
CA PRO A 652 35.43 12.05 -36.17
C PRO A 652 36.08 13.39 -35.76
N LEU A 653 37.01 13.39 -34.81
CA LEU A 653 37.73 14.59 -34.40
C LEU A 653 38.81 14.96 -35.42
N THR A 654 39.01 16.26 -35.66
CA THR A 654 40.14 16.76 -36.46
C THR A 654 41.48 16.46 -35.77
N THR A 655 42.59 16.55 -36.51
CA THR A 655 43.93 16.37 -35.92
C THR A 655 44.18 17.37 -34.79
N SER A 656 43.85 18.65 -34.97
CA SER A 656 44.01 19.67 -33.93
C SER A 656 43.11 19.43 -32.71
N GLN A 657 41.87 18.95 -32.90
CA GLN A 657 41.01 18.56 -31.77
C GLN A 657 41.64 17.41 -30.97
N ARG A 658 42.17 16.38 -31.64
CA ARG A 658 42.84 15.25 -30.96
C ARG A 658 44.09 15.71 -30.21
N GLU A 659 44.90 16.58 -30.80
CA GLU A 659 46.08 17.18 -30.14
C GLU A 659 45.69 17.95 -28.87
N HIS A 660 44.65 18.79 -28.93
CA HIS A 660 44.19 19.54 -27.76
C HIS A 660 43.60 18.62 -26.68
N ILE A 661 42.83 17.60 -27.07
CA ILE A 661 42.27 16.61 -26.12
C ILE A 661 43.37 15.77 -25.47
N ILE A 662 44.44 15.43 -26.21
CA ILE A 662 45.62 14.77 -25.63
C ILE A 662 46.24 15.64 -24.53
N LEU A 663 46.41 16.96 -24.76
CA LEU A 663 46.91 17.88 -23.73
C LEU A 663 46.01 17.91 -22.49
N LEU A 664 44.69 17.92 -22.67
CA LEU A 664 43.74 17.85 -21.55
C LEU A 664 43.87 16.54 -20.75
N LYS A 665 44.02 15.41 -21.46
CA LYS A 665 44.22 14.09 -20.83
C LYS A 665 45.55 13.98 -20.08
N GLU A 666 46.63 14.51 -20.66
CA GLU A 666 47.94 14.59 -19.99
C GLU A 666 47.82 15.38 -18.70
N LYS A 667 47.15 16.55 -18.72
CA LYS A 667 46.97 17.36 -17.53
C LYS A 667 46.06 16.69 -16.49
N LEU A 668 45.01 15.99 -16.92
CA LEU A 668 44.18 15.18 -16.02
C LEU A 668 45.02 14.14 -15.27
N ASN A 669 45.86 13.38 -15.98
CA ASN A 669 46.71 12.37 -15.36
C ASN A 669 47.76 12.98 -14.43
N GLU A 670 48.32 14.14 -14.80
CA GLU A 670 49.26 14.91 -13.97
C GLU A 670 48.60 15.29 -12.63
N LEU A 671 47.40 15.90 -12.67
CA LEU A 671 46.66 16.31 -11.47
C LEU A 671 46.33 15.13 -10.54
N ILE A 672 45.95 13.98 -11.10
CA ILE A 672 45.66 12.78 -10.30
C ILE A 672 46.94 12.21 -9.67
N THR A 673 48.04 12.19 -10.42
CA THR A 673 49.35 11.71 -9.92
C THR A 673 49.90 12.62 -8.82
N GLU A 674 49.75 13.94 -8.97
CA GLU A 674 50.09 14.94 -7.95
C GLU A 674 49.26 14.70 -6.69
N TYR A 675 47.94 14.58 -6.82
CA TYR A 675 47.05 14.32 -5.70
C TYR A 675 47.41 13.03 -4.94
N GLN A 676 47.72 11.93 -5.66
CA GLN A 676 48.14 10.67 -5.06
C GLN A 676 49.42 10.82 -4.21
N LYS A 677 50.39 11.60 -4.71
CA LYS A 677 51.67 11.85 -4.01
C LYS A 677 51.47 12.77 -2.80
N GLU A 678 50.74 13.86 -2.96
CA GLU A 678 50.52 14.85 -1.90
C GLU A 678 49.75 14.26 -0.70
N ASN A 679 48.83 13.32 -0.95
CA ASN A 679 47.98 12.73 0.08
C ASN A 679 48.50 11.39 0.61
N ASN A 680 49.68 10.93 0.19
CA ASN A 680 50.32 9.67 0.63
C ASN A 680 49.35 8.47 0.65
N LEU A 681 48.59 8.30 -0.43
CA LEU A 681 47.59 7.23 -0.51
C LEU A 681 48.24 5.85 -0.51
N ASP A 682 47.65 4.92 0.24
CA ASP A 682 48.06 3.51 0.20
C ASP A 682 47.65 2.83 -1.13
N THR A 683 48.16 1.63 -1.37
CA THR A 683 47.92 0.89 -2.61
C THR A 683 46.43 0.61 -2.88
N ASP A 684 45.62 0.43 -1.84
CA ASP A 684 44.20 0.12 -2.00
C ASP A 684 43.39 1.39 -2.26
N ALA A 685 43.73 2.50 -1.61
CA ALA A 685 43.18 3.82 -1.87
C ALA A 685 43.52 4.31 -3.29
N ILE A 686 44.71 4.02 -3.80
CA ILE A 686 45.09 4.30 -5.20
C ILE A 686 44.20 3.51 -6.16
N LYS A 687 44.03 2.20 -5.96
CA LYS A 687 43.15 1.36 -6.81
C LYS A 687 41.70 1.80 -6.77
N GLU A 688 41.20 2.25 -5.62
CA GLU A 688 39.86 2.80 -5.47
C GLU A 688 39.73 4.13 -6.22
N LEU A 689 40.71 5.03 -6.08
CA LEU A 689 40.74 6.31 -6.77
C LEU A 689 40.76 6.13 -8.29
N GLU A 690 41.62 5.26 -8.81
CA GLU A 690 41.68 4.93 -10.24
C GLU A 690 40.34 4.42 -10.77
N TRP A 691 39.70 3.53 -10.00
CA TRP A 691 38.38 3.02 -10.37
C TRP A 691 37.32 4.12 -10.32
N CYS A 692 37.35 5.00 -9.33
CA CYS A 692 36.46 6.16 -9.24
C CYS A 692 36.67 7.09 -10.44
N MET A 693 37.90 7.44 -10.79
CA MET A 693 38.18 8.30 -11.94
C MET A 693 37.65 7.71 -13.25
N LYS A 694 37.82 6.40 -13.47
CA LYS A 694 37.27 5.70 -14.63
C LYS A 694 35.74 5.75 -14.70
N ASN A 695 35.06 5.74 -13.56
CA ASN A 695 33.60 5.66 -13.47
C ASN A 695 32.94 7.00 -13.12
N ARG A 696 33.71 8.09 -13.12
CA ARG A 696 33.25 9.45 -12.79
C ARG A 696 32.22 10.01 -13.79
N GLY A 697 32.10 9.39 -14.97
CA GLY A 697 31.29 9.89 -16.08
C GLY A 697 31.98 10.98 -16.89
N SER A 698 33.31 10.99 -16.91
CA SER A 698 34.12 11.94 -17.71
C SER A 698 34.19 11.48 -19.17
N ASN A 699 33.66 12.28 -20.09
CA ASN A 699 33.80 12.06 -21.52
C ASN A 699 35.25 12.27 -21.96
N LEU A 700 35.96 13.25 -21.35
CA LEU A 700 37.39 13.45 -21.57
C LEU A 700 38.19 12.17 -21.28
N TYR A 701 37.91 11.51 -20.16
CA TYR A 701 38.60 10.27 -19.77
C TYR A 701 38.32 9.13 -20.77
N LEU A 702 37.07 8.99 -21.23
CA LEU A 702 36.62 7.91 -22.12
C LEU A 702 36.93 8.14 -23.61
N CYS A 703 37.14 9.39 -24.04
CA CYS A 703 37.32 9.75 -25.44
C CYS A 703 38.49 9.00 -26.09
N ASN A 704 38.31 8.40 -27.27
CA ASN A 704 39.44 7.84 -28.03
C ASN A 704 40.09 8.92 -28.92
N THR A 705 41.40 9.12 -28.79
CA THR A 705 42.20 10.07 -29.59
C THR A 705 43.01 9.39 -30.70
N ASP A 706 42.91 8.06 -30.84
CA ASP A 706 43.55 7.32 -31.93
C ASP A 706 42.96 7.75 -33.27
N ARG A 707 43.84 7.90 -34.28
CA ARG A 707 43.44 8.35 -35.61
C ARG A 707 42.52 7.35 -36.32
N PHE A 708 42.72 6.06 -36.07
CA PHE A 708 41.99 4.96 -36.67
C PHE A 708 41.51 4.00 -35.58
N TYR A 709 40.21 3.73 -35.53
CA TYR A 709 39.60 2.72 -34.69
C TYR A 709 38.25 2.32 -35.28
N LEU A 710 37.87 1.06 -35.13
CA LEU A 710 36.55 0.57 -35.55
C LEU A 710 35.47 1.15 -34.64
N HIS A 711 34.52 1.88 -35.22
CA HIS A 711 33.35 2.41 -34.49
C HIS A 711 32.33 1.29 -34.23
N LEU A 712 32.71 0.29 -33.45
CA LEU A 712 31.81 -0.79 -33.00
C LEU A 712 31.18 -0.51 -31.63
N ASP A 713 31.63 0.55 -30.93
CA ASP A 713 31.14 0.96 -29.61
C ASP A 713 30.68 2.43 -29.59
N SER A 714 29.69 2.73 -28.75
CA SER A 714 29.01 4.02 -28.57
C SER A 714 29.87 5.15 -27.96
N THR A 715 31.20 5.04 -27.98
CA THR A 715 32.17 6.02 -27.45
C THR A 715 32.54 7.11 -28.47
N VAL A 716 31.75 7.24 -29.53
CA VAL A 716 31.97 8.21 -30.61
C VAL A 716 31.68 9.63 -30.11
N PRO A 717 32.62 10.57 -30.18
CA PRO A 717 32.34 11.99 -29.98
C PRO A 717 31.43 12.47 -31.12
N SER A 718 30.13 12.65 -30.89
CA SER A 718 29.21 13.12 -31.93
C SER A 718 29.31 14.64 -32.10
N ALA A 719 30.31 15.10 -32.84
CA ALA A 719 30.27 16.45 -33.41
C ALA A 719 29.29 16.46 -34.60
N ARG A 720 27.97 16.56 -34.33
CA ARG A 720 26.83 17.02 -35.19
C ARG A 720 25.60 16.10 -35.15
N ILE A 721 24.46 16.64 -34.70
CA ILE A 721 23.31 17.02 -35.55
C ILE A 721 22.70 18.30 -34.97
N SER A 722 22.87 19.44 -35.64
CA SER A 722 22.02 20.60 -35.42
C SER A 722 20.60 20.24 -35.86
N LYS A 723 19.63 20.31 -34.95
CA LYS A 723 18.22 20.40 -35.32
C LYS A 723 18.04 21.71 -36.10
N ASN A 724 17.78 21.60 -37.40
CA ASN A 724 16.94 22.58 -38.09
C ASN A 724 15.53 22.02 -38.10
#